data_AF-A0A928BTC2-F1
#
_entry.id   AF-A0A928BTC2-F1
#
_cell.length_a   1.000
_cell.length_b   1.000
_cell.length_c   1.000
_cell.angle_alpha   90.00
_cell.angle_beta   90.00
_cell.angle_gamma   90.00
#
_symmetry.space_group_name_H-M   'P 1'
#
loop_
_entity.id
_entity.type
_entity.pdbx_description
1 polymer ?
#
loop_
_entity_poly.entity_id
_entity_poly.type
_entity_poly.pdbx_seq_one_letter_code
_entity_poly.pdbx_strand_id
1 'polypeptide(L)'
;MSTSFSGKPRKASMAAYRQLLAENHVEEILADVKQNKNLSRKKELPVWLPLAECFTNGTRKAEDAVPSGLFFLDIDEKGLTEELWGKVWENNLIEECRIVYFAESAGGGTHIWAWRTPGSTIEEDIQKLASRLGVSYDSHVTDLARCCFMVSEQYVKLLDPAIFEPLSEEQKKLYEVSLDSVPTEVVNQTEPNEVSESQNYKGIPYEKIVQALLWKLGYGDAPAEGERNTALYTMTRYMRFICDFKEQKLFQILPHWGLADHEVMSTIKSAIGSTRPSDIPSQMKEVLSFLGASAEGGDEDSDESLCAPVEKELPGILQDLSDHAPEEFREATLIAAMPMLGTLATSVRAKYRDGKLNSPSFIVDIEAPQATGKSFVDNEFELLMDPIIKQDEVEWQKEIEYSLAKKNGDEVENPCSQIRIIEPNIGVSAFLERALYAKGKHLFTYAPEIETVLKNNKGGAWTEKNDLFRLAYDNKPWGQHRISKDSFSGKVTLYYNMVMCGTPNKCRAFFADAESGLVSRVTPVQLPDMTGAKMPHFKEWSKEEEEKVKRQCLCLMDEEGEVDLPLINKAIEEWDESKRQEYLQTLRYSLDVLRRRAALNGFRAGIIAYLLEGRKETERAIKFAVWYAERCLHYQLLIYGDKIDALHNGTLSPQTSKGNVRYLDVLPKEFTKEDLVNLRLANNESAVVKTIIYRWVKEGKIVKINTNLWQKC
;
A
#
# COMPACT_ATOMS: atom_id res chain seq x y z
N MET A 1 -27.91 -37.44 -25.20
CA MET A 1 -26.71 -37.51 -24.35
C MET A 1 -26.23 -36.08 -24.18
N SER A 2 -26.42 -35.49 -23.00
CA SER A 2 -25.99 -34.11 -22.71
C SER A 2 -24.48 -34.08 -22.58
N THR A 3 -23.80 -33.51 -23.57
CA THR A 3 -22.37 -33.24 -23.48
C THR A 3 -22.16 -32.04 -22.55
N SER A 4 -21.90 -32.32 -21.27
CA SER A 4 -21.35 -31.35 -20.33
C SER A 4 -20.17 -30.60 -20.95
N PHE A 5 -20.27 -29.28 -21.09
CA PHE A 5 -19.20 -28.39 -21.58
C PHE A 5 -18.07 -28.18 -20.53
N SER A 6 -17.75 -29.20 -19.73
CA SER A 6 -16.57 -29.20 -18.87
C SER A 6 -15.37 -29.78 -19.62
N GLY A 7 -14.54 -28.91 -20.20
CA GLY A 7 -13.37 -29.36 -20.94
C GLY A 7 -12.63 -28.22 -21.64
N LYS A 8 -11.39 -28.53 -22.01
CA LYS A 8 -10.38 -27.68 -22.69
C LYS A 8 -10.98 -26.64 -23.65
N PRO A 9 -10.38 -25.44 -23.80
CA PRO A 9 -10.82 -24.42 -24.74
C PRO A 9 -11.02 -24.99 -26.16
N ARG A 10 -12.15 -24.67 -26.79
CA ARG A 10 -12.50 -25.11 -28.14
C ARG A 10 -13.16 -23.96 -28.89
N LYS A 11 -12.99 -23.94 -30.20
CA LYS A 11 -13.74 -23.03 -31.07
C LYS A 11 -15.24 -23.33 -30.95
N ALA A 12 -16.02 -22.31 -30.65
CA ALA A 12 -17.47 -22.42 -30.57
C ALA A 12 -18.09 -22.17 -31.95
N SER A 13 -18.99 -23.05 -32.37
CA SER A 13 -19.91 -22.75 -33.48
C SER A 13 -21.10 -21.95 -32.97
N MET A 14 -21.84 -21.29 -33.87
CA MET A 14 -23.04 -20.53 -33.48
C MET A 14 -24.09 -21.44 -32.80
N ALA A 15 -24.20 -22.71 -33.24
CA ALA A 15 -25.04 -23.70 -32.58
C ALA A 15 -24.57 -24.02 -31.13
N ALA A 16 -23.27 -24.16 -30.91
CA ALA A 16 -22.70 -24.38 -29.57
C ALA A 16 -22.89 -23.17 -28.66
N TYR A 17 -22.74 -21.94 -29.19
CA TYR A 17 -23.00 -20.70 -28.46
C TYR A 17 -24.45 -20.63 -27.95
N ARG A 18 -25.43 -20.89 -28.82
CA ARG A 18 -26.85 -20.92 -28.42
C ARG A 18 -27.17 -22.04 -27.44
N GLN A 19 -26.58 -23.21 -27.62
CA GLN A 19 -26.73 -24.32 -26.68
C GLN A 19 -26.19 -23.95 -25.29
N LEU A 20 -25.02 -23.32 -25.20
CA LEU A 20 -24.44 -22.84 -23.95
C LEU A 20 -25.31 -21.81 -23.24
N LEU A 21 -25.95 -20.90 -23.99
CA LEU A 21 -26.89 -19.94 -23.42
C LEU A 21 -28.15 -20.61 -22.87
N ALA A 22 -28.66 -21.64 -23.55
CA ALA A 22 -29.86 -22.38 -23.14
C ALA A 22 -29.62 -23.33 -21.97
N GLU A 23 -28.45 -23.97 -21.87
CA GLU A 23 -28.19 -25.04 -20.89
C GLU A 23 -27.60 -24.55 -19.55
N ASN A 24 -26.98 -23.36 -19.50
CA ASN A 24 -26.23 -22.90 -18.31
C ASN A 24 -26.98 -21.87 -17.43
N HIS A 25 -28.31 -21.81 -17.52
CA HIS A 25 -29.13 -20.88 -16.71
C HIS A 25 -28.64 -19.42 -16.75
N VAL A 26 -28.04 -18.99 -17.88
CA VAL A 26 -27.32 -17.72 -18.00
C VAL A 26 -28.22 -16.53 -17.64
N GLU A 27 -29.49 -16.55 -18.02
CA GLU A 27 -30.44 -15.48 -17.71
C GLU A 27 -30.76 -15.39 -16.22
N GLU A 28 -30.95 -16.52 -15.54
CA GLU A 28 -31.20 -16.56 -14.10
C GLU A 28 -29.99 -16.03 -13.32
N ILE A 29 -28.79 -16.49 -13.68
CA ILE A 29 -27.55 -16.05 -13.05
C ILE A 29 -27.34 -14.55 -13.27
N LEU A 30 -27.57 -14.04 -14.49
CA LEU A 30 -27.45 -12.61 -14.78
C LEU A 30 -28.50 -11.77 -14.05
N ALA A 31 -29.73 -12.26 -13.89
CA ALA A 31 -30.74 -11.57 -13.10
C ALA A 31 -30.29 -11.42 -11.64
N ASP A 32 -29.73 -12.47 -11.04
CA ASP A 32 -29.24 -12.41 -9.66
C ASP A 32 -27.99 -11.52 -9.52
N VAL A 33 -27.07 -11.59 -10.49
CA VAL A 33 -25.86 -10.74 -10.51
C VAL A 33 -26.20 -9.26 -10.71
N LYS A 34 -27.08 -8.93 -11.66
CA LYS A 34 -27.41 -7.54 -12.02
C LYS A 34 -28.48 -6.92 -11.11
N GLN A 35 -29.53 -7.65 -10.75
CA GLN A 35 -30.66 -7.11 -9.96
C GLN A 35 -30.43 -7.25 -8.44
N ASN A 36 -29.96 -8.41 -7.98
CA ASN A 36 -29.74 -8.69 -6.56
C ASN A 36 -28.30 -8.39 -6.09
N LYS A 37 -27.44 -7.90 -6.99
CA LYS A 37 -26.03 -7.55 -6.74
C LYS A 37 -25.19 -8.72 -6.19
N ASN A 38 -25.60 -9.95 -6.48
CA ASN A 38 -24.92 -11.16 -6.00
C ASN A 38 -23.73 -11.54 -6.89
N LEU A 39 -22.62 -10.80 -6.76
CA LEU A 39 -21.44 -10.92 -7.64
C LEU A 39 -20.73 -12.29 -7.55
N SER A 40 -20.96 -13.11 -6.52
CA SER A 40 -20.30 -14.41 -6.38
C SER A 40 -20.73 -15.42 -7.43
N ARG A 41 -21.97 -15.33 -7.93
CA ARG A 41 -22.52 -16.24 -8.96
C ARG A 41 -21.97 -15.98 -10.37
N LYS A 42 -21.28 -14.85 -10.60
CA LYS A 42 -20.65 -14.52 -11.90
C LYS A 42 -19.70 -15.62 -12.38
N LYS A 43 -19.07 -16.36 -11.46
CA LYS A 43 -18.14 -17.47 -11.76
C LYS A 43 -18.81 -18.72 -12.34
N GLU A 44 -20.14 -18.82 -12.23
CA GLU A 44 -20.94 -19.92 -12.77
C GLU A 44 -21.26 -19.70 -14.27
N LEU A 45 -21.02 -18.50 -14.80
CA LEU A 45 -21.25 -18.19 -16.21
C LEU A 45 -20.19 -18.85 -17.10
N PRO A 46 -20.58 -19.34 -18.29
CA PRO A 46 -19.62 -19.75 -19.33
C PRO A 46 -18.68 -18.60 -19.73
N VAL A 47 -17.53 -18.94 -20.31
CA VAL A 47 -16.45 -17.98 -20.60
C VAL A 47 -16.08 -17.99 -22.08
N TRP A 48 -15.92 -16.80 -22.66
CA TRP A 48 -15.35 -16.54 -23.98
C TRP A 48 -13.87 -16.18 -23.91
N LEU A 49 -13.12 -16.58 -24.93
CA LEU A 49 -11.74 -16.22 -25.18
C LEU A 49 -11.66 -15.53 -26.55
N PRO A 50 -12.00 -14.23 -26.65
CA PRO A 50 -12.24 -13.58 -27.94
C PRO A 50 -10.98 -13.46 -28.80
N LEU A 51 -9.79 -13.47 -28.19
CA LEU A 51 -8.51 -13.28 -28.88
C LEU A 51 -7.87 -14.57 -29.37
N ALA A 52 -8.40 -15.74 -28.99
CA ALA A 52 -7.83 -17.04 -29.33
C ALA A 52 -8.85 -17.94 -30.02
N GLU A 53 -8.49 -18.46 -31.20
CA GLU A 53 -9.28 -19.45 -31.93
C GLU A 53 -9.22 -20.83 -31.25
N CYS A 54 -8.03 -21.22 -30.81
CA CYS A 54 -7.78 -22.45 -30.06
C CYS A 54 -6.47 -22.37 -29.28
N PHE A 55 -6.16 -23.41 -28.51
CA PHE A 55 -4.88 -23.55 -27.80
C PHE A 55 -4.23 -24.86 -28.23
N THR A 56 -3.00 -24.79 -28.73
CA THR A 56 -2.28 -25.93 -29.32
C THR A 56 -2.10 -27.10 -28.35
N ASN A 57 -1.93 -26.80 -27.06
CA ASN A 57 -1.78 -27.78 -25.97
C ASN A 57 -3.05 -28.01 -25.14
N GLY A 58 -4.16 -27.34 -25.49
CA GLY A 58 -5.45 -27.46 -24.79
C GLY A 58 -5.48 -26.89 -23.37
N THR A 59 -4.43 -26.17 -22.97
CA THR A 59 -4.32 -25.36 -21.74
C THR A 59 -4.37 -23.88 -22.08
N ARG A 60 -5.05 -23.09 -21.26
CA ARG A 60 -5.17 -21.63 -21.44
C ARG A 60 -3.87 -20.94 -21.02
N LYS A 61 -2.94 -20.81 -21.98
CA LYS A 61 -1.71 -20.03 -21.86
C LYS A 61 -1.51 -19.19 -23.12
N ALA A 62 -1.01 -17.96 -22.97
CA ALA A 62 -0.83 -17.05 -24.11
C ALA A 62 0.13 -17.59 -25.18
N GLU A 63 1.18 -18.30 -24.77
CA GLU A 63 2.17 -18.95 -25.66
C GLU A 63 1.58 -20.08 -26.53
N ASP A 64 0.49 -20.71 -26.06
CA ASP A 64 -0.19 -21.80 -26.76
C ASP A 64 -1.37 -21.30 -27.61
N ALA A 65 -1.70 -20.00 -27.54
CA ALA A 65 -2.89 -19.43 -28.15
C ALA A 65 -2.70 -19.19 -29.66
N VAL A 66 -3.62 -19.72 -30.46
CA VAL A 66 -3.71 -19.38 -31.88
C VAL A 66 -4.59 -18.13 -32.01
N PRO A 67 -4.10 -17.01 -32.55
CA PRO A 67 -4.88 -15.77 -32.63
C PRO A 67 -6.18 -15.92 -33.42
N SER A 68 -7.27 -15.36 -32.92
CA SER A 68 -8.58 -15.35 -33.60
C SER A 68 -8.69 -14.29 -34.71
N GLY A 69 -7.71 -13.39 -34.83
CA GLY A 69 -7.79 -12.22 -35.71
C GLY A 69 -8.65 -11.07 -35.16
N LEU A 70 -9.16 -11.20 -33.93
CA LEU A 70 -9.91 -10.15 -33.24
C LEU A 70 -9.01 -9.37 -32.26
N PHE A 71 -9.44 -8.17 -31.90
CA PHE A 71 -9.02 -7.49 -30.68
C PHE A 71 -10.21 -7.27 -29.74
N PHE A 72 -9.93 -7.05 -28.45
CA PHE A 72 -10.90 -7.00 -27.38
C PHE A 72 -10.72 -5.71 -26.57
N LEU A 73 -11.75 -4.86 -26.53
CA LEU A 73 -11.80 -3.68 -25.68
C LEU A 73 -12.79 -3.93 -24.53
N ASP A 74 -12.27 -3.81 -23.31
CA ASP A 74 -12.96 -4.02 -22.05
C ASP A 74 -13.10 -2.69 -21.31
N ILE A 75 -14.33 -2.27 -21.06
CA ILE A 75 -14.64 -0.98 -20.41
C ILE A 75 -15.36 -1.28 -19.10
N ASP A 76 -14.67 -1.10 -17.97
CA ASP A 76 -15.18 -1.45 -16.64
C ASP A 76 -16.23 -0.48 -16.09
N GLU A 77 -16.33 0.72 -16.66
CA GLU A 77 -17.27 1.75 -16.23
C GLU A 77 -18.72 1.33 -16.51
N LYS A 78 -19.54 1.35 -15.46
CA LYS A 78 -20.88 0.75 -15.50
C LYS A 78 -21.93 1.73 -16.00
N GLY A 79 -22.89 1.22 -16.78
CA GLY A 79 -24.06 2.00 -17.21
C GLY A 79 -23.81 2.90 -18.43
N LEU A 80 -22.62 2.85 -19.04
CA LEU A 80 -22.30 3.59 -20.25
C LEU A 80 -22.63 2.85 -21.56
N THR A 81 -23.01 1.57 -21.50
CA THR A 81 -23.14 0.71 -22.68
C THR A 81 -24.06 1.26 -23.77
N GLU A 82 -25.23 1.81 -23.40
CA GLU A 82 -26.17 2.39 -24.38
C GLU A 82 -25.65 3.73 -24.96
N GLU A 83 -24.97 4.55 -24.15
CA GLU A 83 -24.34 5.79 -24.63
C GLU A 83 -23.21 5.49 -25.62
N LEU A 84 -22.34 4.53 -25.28
CA LEU A 84 -21.25 4.08 -26.14
C LEU A 84 -21.79 3.47 -27.42
N TRP A 85 -22.90 2.71 -27.36
CA TRP A 85 -23.56 2.20 -28.56
C TRP A 85 -24.07 3.33 -29.47
N GLY A 86 -24.66 4.38 -28.88
CA GLY A 86 -25.03 5.61 -29.59
C GLY A 86 -23.83 6.23 -30.33
N LYS A 87 -22.70 6.40 -29.63
CA LYS A 87 -21.45 6.92 -30.21
C LYS A 87 -20.90 6.04 -31.34
N VAL A 88 -20.96 4.71 -31.20
CA VAL A 88 -20.55 3.75 -32.23
C VAL A 88 -21.38 3.95 -33.51
N TRP A 89 -22.69 4.14 -33.37
CA TRP A 89 -23.59 4.33 -34.49
C TRP A 89 -23.44 5.72 -35.14
N GLU A 90 -23.46 6.79 -34.34
CA GLU A 90 -23.39 8.18 -34.80
C GLU A 90 -22.08 8.51 -35.52
N ASN A 91 -20.96 7.91 -35.07
CA ASN A 91 -19.64 8.13 -35.67
C ASN A 91 -19.26 7.09 -36.73
N ASN A 92 -20.20 6.21 -37.12
CA ASN A 92 -19.98 5.11 -38.07
C ASN A 92 -18.77 4.20 -37.74
N LEU A 93 -18.57 3.91 -36.45
CA LEU A 93 -17.39 3.17 -35.98
C LEU A 93 -17.47 1.67 -36.30
N ILE A 94 -18.65 1.14 -36.62
CA ILE A 94 -18.83 -0.28 -36.96
C ILE A 94 -17.96 -0.64 -38.17
N GLU A 95 -18.03 0.15 -39.24
CA GLU A 95 -17.23 -0.07 -40.44
C GLU A 95 -15.78 0.43 -40.25
N GLU A 96 -15.60 1.60 -39.63
CA GLU A 96 -14.28 2.24 -39.44
C GLU A 96 -13.32 1.40 -38.58
N CYS A 97 -13.85 0.78 -37.53
CA CYS A 97 -13.10 -0.02 -36.56
C CYS A 97 -13.43 -1.51 -36.66
N ARG A 98 -14.26 -1.92 -37.63
CA ARG A 98 -14.62 -3.32 -37.94
C ARG A 98 -15.21 -4.07 -36.74
N ILE A 99 -16.12 -3.40 -36.02
CA ILE A 99 -16.76 -3.94 -34.81
C ILE A 99 -17.70 -5.08 -35.19
N VAL A 100 -17.56 -6.21 -34.50
CA VAL A 100 -18.31 -7.45 -34.78
C VAL A 100 -19.19 -7.90 -33.63
N TYR A 101 -18.84 -7.51 -32.41
CA TYR A 101 -19.55 -7.89 -31.19
C TYR A 101 -19.51 -6.71 -30.22
N PHE A 102 -20.67 -6.38 -29.66
CA PHE A 102 -20.79 -5.33 -28.64
C PHE A 102 -21.77 -5.82 -27.57
N ALA A 103 -21.36 -5.81 -26.31
CA ALA A 103 -22.22 -6.32 -25.24
C ALA A 103 -22.04 -5.60 -23.90
N GLU A 104 -23.14 -5.55 -23.13
CA GLU A 104 -23.06 -5.22 -21.71
C GLU A 104 -22.57 -6.44 -20.92
N SER A 105 -21.47 -6.31 -20.20
CA SER A 105 -20.89 -7.39 -19.41
C SER A 105 -21.79 -7.79 -18.25
N ALA A 106 -21.57 -8.99 -17.69
CA ALA A 106 -22.27 -9.45 -16.49
C ALA A 106 -22.10 -8.49 -15.29
N GLY A 107 -20.99 -7.73 -15.25
CA GLY A 107 -20.72 -6.76 -14.19
C GLY A 107 -21.31 -5.36 -14.43
N GLY A 108 -21.89 -5.11 -15.60
CA GLY A 108 -22.47 -3.83 -16.02
C GLY A 108 -21.55 -2.92 -16.85
N GLY A 109 -20.33 -3.35 -17.16
CA GLY A 109 -19.41 -2.67 -18.09
C GLY A 109 -19.70 -2.99 -19.55
N THR A 110 -18.83 -2.59 -20.48
CA THR A 110 -19.01 -2.79 -21.93
C THR A 110 -17.86 -3.59 -22.54
N HIS A 111 -18.20 -4.62 -23.32
CA HIS A 111 -17.24 -5.45 -24.06
C HIS A 111 -17.43 -5.22 -25.56
N ILE A 112 -16.35 -4.90 -26.28
CA ILE A 112 -16.37 -4.67 -27.73
C ILE A 112 -15.31 -5.55 -28.39
N TRP A 113 -15.70 -6.32 -29.40
CA TRP A 113 -14.78 -7.11 -30.22
C TRP A 113 -14.82 -6.59 -31.65
N ALA A 114 -13.66 -6.53 -32.28
CA ALA A 114 -13.52 -6.06 -33.65
C ALA A 114 -12.43 -6.85 -34.38
N TRP A 115 -12.54 -6.93 -35.71
CA TRP A 115 -11.49 -7.53 -36.54
C TRP A 115 -10.26 -6.62 -36.57
N ARG A 116 -9.08 -7.20 -36.36
CA ARG A 116 -7.80 -6.47 -36.43
C ARG A 116 -7.59 -5.83 -37.79
N THR A 117 -7.06 -4.62 -37.84
CA THR A 117 -6.67 -3.98 -39.10
C THR A 117 -5.41 -4.66 -39.66
N PRO A 118 -5.40 -5.11 -40.93
CA PRO A 118 -4.21 -5.72 -41.55
C PRO A 118 -3.01 -4.79 -41.44
N GLY A 119 -1.88 -5.28 -40.95
CA GLY A 119 -0.66 -4.47 -40.77
C GLY A 119 -0.56 -3.74 -39.42
N SER A 120 -1.62 -3.73 -38.60
CA SER A 120 -1.63 -3.05 -37.30
C SER A 120 -1.48 -4.01 -36.12
N THR A 121 -0.93 -3.50 -35.02
CA THR A 121 -0.87 -4.20 -33.74
C THR A 121 -2.23 -4.16 -33.04
N ILE A 122 -2.48 -5.14 -32.15
CA ILE A 122 -3.70 -5.18 -31.32
C ILE A 122 -3.83 -3.91 -30.48
N GLU A 123 -2.70 -3.38 -29.99
CA GLU A 123 -2.68 -2.17 -29.18
C GLU A 123 -3.09 -0.94 -29.98
N GLU A 124 -2.57 -0.76 -31.20
CA GLU A 124 -2.95 0.37 -32.08
C GLU A 124 -4.44 0.35 -32.42
N ASP A 125 -5.01 -0.82 -32.72
CA ASP A 125 -6.43 -0.99 -33.01
C ASP A 125 -7.30 -0.62 -31.78
N ILE A 126 -6.90 -1.05 -30.58
CA ILE A 126 -7.59 -0.71 -29.33
C ILE A 126 -7.47 0.77 -29.03
N GLN A 127 -6.27 1.34 -29.19
CA GLN A 127 -5.98 2.74 -28.96
C GLN A 127 -6.79 3.63 -29.89
N LYS A 128 -6.94 3.23 -31.16
CA LYS A 128 -7.80 3.87 -32.15
C LYS A 128 -9.26 3.84 -31.70
N LEU A 129 -9.82 2.66 -31.39
CA LEU A 129 -11.23 2.55 -31.00
C LEU A 129 -11.54 3.30 -29.69
N ALA A 130 -10.68 3.15 -28.67
CA ALA A 130 -10.85 3.80 -27.38
C ALA A 130 -10.78 5.33 -27.49
N SER A 131 -9.86 5.86 -28.30
CA SER A 131 -9.77 7.30 -28.58
C SER A 131 -11.02 7.83 -29.27
N ARG A 132 -11.60 7.08 -30.21
CA ARG A 132 -12.83 7.48 -30.92
C ARG A 132 -14.05 7.45 -29.99
N LEU A 133 -14.06 6.54 -29.01
CA LEU A 133 -15.11 6.46 -27.99
C LEU A 133 -14.91 7.42 -26.81
N GLY A 134 -13.71 8.00 -26.67
CA GLY A 134 -13.35 8.89 -25.56
C GLY A 134 -13.23 8.16 -24.22
N VAL A 135 -12.81 6.89 -24.25
CA VAL A 135 -12.70 6.02 -23.06
C VAL A 135 -11.25 5.60 -22.82
N SER A 136 -10.88 5.40 -21.55
CA SER A 136 -9.58 4.81 -21.20
C SER A 136 -9.62 3.29 -21.32
N TYR A 137 -8.48 2.67 -21.62
CA TYR A 137 -8.34 1.21 -21.67
C TYR A 137 -7.05 0.76 -20.95
N ASP A 138 -7.04 -0.49 -20.47
CA ASP A 138 -5.94 -1.12 -19.71
C ASP A 138 -4.69 -1.38 -20.60
N SER A 139 -3.48 -1.37 -20.04
CA SER A 139 -2.23 -1.61 -20.78
C SER A 139 -1.92 -3.10 -21.05
N HIS A 140 -2.69 -4.05 -20.49
CA HIS A 140 -2.53 -5.51 -20.70
C HIS A 140 -3.39 -6.02 -21.86
N VAL A 141 -3.36 -5.31 -22.99
CA VAL A 141 -4.32 -5.47 -24.09
C VAL A 141 -3.99 -6.55 -25.11
N THR A 142 -2.80 -7.14 -25.05
CA THR A 142 -2.34 -8.14 -26.03
C THR A 142 -2.37 -9.58 -25.52
N ASP A 143 -2.85 -9.83 -24.29
CA ASP A 143 -2.96 -11.19 -23.75
C ASP A 143 -4.03 -11.99 -24.52
N LEU A 144 -3.57 -12.85 -25.43
CA LEU A 144 -4.43 -13.73 -26.22
C LEU A 144 -5.25 -14.71 -25.36
N ALA A 145 -4.84 -14.94 -24.11
CA ALA A 145 -5.59 -15.76 -23.14
C ALA A 145 -6.61 -14.96 -22.31
N ARG A 146 -6.85 -13.68 -22.61
CA ARG A 146 -7.85 -12.85 -21.93
C ARG A 146 -9.26 -13.39 -22.18
N CYS A 147 -10.06 -13.41 -21.10
CA CYS A 147 -11.37 -14.05 -21.12
C CYS A 147 -12.47 -13.13 -20.59
N CYS A 148 -13.69 -13.30 -21.08
CA CYS A 148 -14.86 -12.59 -20.60
C CYS A 148 -16.05 -13.53 -20.39
N PHE A 149 -16.89 -13.25 -19.40
CA PHE A 149 -18.08 -14.09 -19.13
C PHE A 149 -19.16 -13.87 -20.19
N MET A 150 -19.82 -14.97 -20.58
CA MET A 150 -20.96 -14.96 -21.49
C MET A 150 -22.16 -14.26 -20.88
N VAL A 151 -22.88 -13.51 -21.71
CA VAL A 151 -24.14 -12.86 -21.34
C VAL A 151 -25.26 -13.30 -22.29
N SER A 152 -26.53 -13.21 -21.85
CA SER A 152 -27.71 -13.54 -22.68
C SER A 152 -27.79 -12.64 -23.91
N GLU A 153 -28.40 -13.16 -25.00
CA GLU A 153 -28.53 -12.46 -26.30
C GLU A 153 -29.16 -11.06 -26.16
N GLN A 154 -30.00 -10.82 -25.15
CA GLN A 154 -30.60 -9.50 -24.90
C GLN A 154 -29.57 -8.40 -24.58
N TYR A 155 -28.39 -8.75 -24.06
CA TYR A 155 -27.29 -7.82 -23.76
C TYR A 155 -26.26 -7.72 -24.89
N VAL A 156 -26.47 -8.43 -26.01
CA VAL A 156 -25.48 -8.58 -27.07
C VAL A 156 -26.02 -7.98 -28.38
N LYS A 157 -25.19 -7.16 -29.02
CA LYS A 157 -25.31 -6.79 -30.43
C LYS A 157 -24.24 -7.57 -31.20
N LEU A 158 -24.63 -8.71 -31.78
CA LEU A 158 -23.78 -9.47 -32.68
C LEU A 158 -23.94 -8.92 -34.10
N LEU A 159 -22.88 -8.31 -34.62
CA LEU A 159 -22.91 -7.57 -35.89
C LEU A 159 -22.37 -8.39 -37.06
N ASP A 160 -21.41 -9.27 -36.80
CA ASP A 160 -20.83 -10.16 -37.81
C ASP A 160 -20.81 -11.62 -37.30
N PRO A 161 -21.69 -12.50 -37.80
CA PRO A 161 -21.69 -13.92 -37.44
C PRO A 161 -20.45 -14.68 -37.90
N ALA A 162 -19.61 -14.11 -38.77
CA ALA A 162 -18.39 -14.77 -39.25
C ALA A 162 -17.36 -15.03 -38.14
N ILE A 163 -17.52 -14.42 -36.95
CA ILE A 163 -16.68 -14.72 -35.77
C ILE A 163 -16.73 -16.19 -35.34
N PHE A 164 -17.78 -16.94 -35.74
CA PHE A 164 -17.94 -18.36 -35.44
C PHE A 164 -17.30 -19.27 -36.50
N GLU A 165 -16.83 -18.72 -37.62
CA GLU A 165 -16.27 -19.47 -38.76
C GLU A 165 -14.73 -19.52 -38.71
N PRO A 166 -14.08 -20.60 -39.21
CA PRO A 166 -12.60 -20.67 -39.38
C PRO A 166 -12.05 -19.53 -40.23
N LEU A 167 -10.94 -18.94 -39.76
CA LEU A 167 -10.17 -18.00 -40.58
C LEU A 167 -9.65 -18.73 -41.83
N SER A 168 -9.73 -18.06 -42.99
CA SER A 168 -9.09 -18.56 -44.21
C SER A 168 -7.56 -18.51 -44.08
N GLU A 169 -6.84 -19.33 -44.83
CA GLU A 169 -5.37 -19.34 -44.86
C GLU A 169 -4.77 -17.98 -45.28
N GLU A 170 -5.52 -17.19 -46.04
CA GLU A 170 -5.17 -15.83 -46.44
C GLU A 170 -5.32 -14.85 -45.26
N GLN A 171 -6.39 -14.96 -44.48
CA GLN A 171 -6.61 -14.15 -43.28
C GLN A 171 -5.60 -14.48 -42.17
N LYS A 172 -5.27 -15.76 -41.98
CA LYS A 172 -4.23 -16.19 -41.02
C LYS A 172 -2.88 -15.55 -41.33
N LYS A 173 -2.44 -15.61 -42.60
CA LYS A 173 -1.20 -14.97 -43.06
C LYS A 173 -1.22 -13.45 -42.86
N LEU A 174 -2.37 -12.81 -43.10
CA LEU A 174 -2.52 -11.37 -42.96
C LEU A 174 -2.35 -10.89 -41.51
N TYR A 175 -2.76 -11.71 -40.53
CA TYR A 175 -2.61 -11.42 -39.10
C TYR A 175 -1.29 -11.93 -38.48
N GLU A 176 -0.61 -12.88 -39.13
CA GLU A 176 0.75 -13.34 -38.78
C GLU A 176 1.82 -12.29 -39.10
N VAL A 177 1.73 -11.59 -40.24
CA VAL A 177 2.74 -10.61 -40.70
C VAL A 177 2.84 -9.36 -39.79
N SER A 178 1.79 -9.04 -39.02
CA SER A 178 1.77 -7.85 -38.13
C SER A 178 2.32 -8.10 -36.72
N LEU A 179 2.95 -9.25 -36.47
CA LEU A 179 3.67 -9.53 -35.21
C LEU A 179 5.16 -9.15 -35.28
N ASP A 180 5.68 -8.84 -36.49
CA ASP A 180 7.08 -8.46 -36.72
C ASP A 180 7.18 -7.22 -37.66
N SER A 181 7.26 -6.00 -37.12
CA SER A 181 7.91 -4.87 -37.83
C SER A 181 8.11 -3.64 -36.92
N VAL A 182 9.36 -3.44 -36.50
CA VAL A 182 9.90 -2.14 -36.06
C VAL A 182 10.44 -1.43 -37.32
N PRO A 183 10.14 -0.16 -37.62
CA PRO A 183 10.66 0.50 -38.81
C PRO A 183 12.14 0.87 -38.65
N THR A 184 12.94 0.47 -39.64
CA THR A 184 14.31 0.90 -39.89
C THR A 184 14.28 2.30 -40.54
N GLU A 185 14.77 3.34 -39.86
CA GLU A 185 15.10 4.62 -40.51
C GLU A 185 16.58 4.71 -40.89
N VAL A 186 16.80 5.52 -41.92
CA VAL A 186 17.90 5.52 -42.88
C VAL A 186 19.19 6.09 -42.29
N VAL A 187 20.30 5.39 -42.56
CA VAL A 187 21.67 5.77 -42.24
C VAL A 187 22.06 7.06 -42.99
N ASN A 188 22.37 8.13 -42.26
CA ASN A 188 23.27 9.18 -42.73
C ASN A 188 24.62 9.02 -42.03
N GLN A 189 25.65 8.92 -42.85
CA GLN A 189 27.05 8.73 -42.47
C GLN A 189 27.58 9.97 -41.73
N THR A 190 28.18 9.76 -40.57
CA THR A 190 29.31 10.60 -40.12
C THR A 190 30.31 9.73 -39.35
N GLU A 191 31.57 9.89 -39.71
CA GLU A 191 32.77 9.17 -39.27
C GLU A 191 33.15 9.36 -37.78
N PRO A 192 34.09 8.56 -37.25
CA PRO A 192 34.15 8.19 -35.83
C PRO A 192 34.88 9.23 -34.98
N ASN A 193 34.36 9.49 -33.79
CA ASN A 193 35.15 10.08 -32.70
C ASN A 193 35.32 9.03 -31.60
N GLU A 194 36.55 8.51 -31.50
CA GLU A 194 37.03 7.76 -30.36
C GLU A 194 36.87 8.62 -29.08
N VAL A 195 36.06 8.15 -28.15
CA VAL A 195 36.08 8.61 -26.77
C VAL A 195 36.24 7.38 -25.91
N SER A 196 37.36 7.32 -25.19
CA SER A 196 37.68 6.27 -24.22
C SER A 196 36.58 6.16 -23.17
N GLU A 197 35.64 5.21 -23.35
CA GLU A 197 34.58 4.94 -22.38
C GLU A 197 35.17 4.25 -21.14
N SER A 198 34.80 4.73 -19.96
CA SER A 198 35.23 4.16 -18.69
C SER A 198 34.79 2.70 -18.55
N GLN A 199 35.74 1.78 -18.32
CA GLN A 199 35.48 0.34 -18.12
C GLN A 199 34.91 -0.02 -16.73
N ASN A 200 34.44 0.98 -15.99
CA ASN A 200 33.91 0.82 -14.63
C ASN A 200 32.50 1.43 -14.54
N TYR A 201 31.66 0.86 -13.68
CA TYR A 201 30.38 1.42 -13.26
C TYR A 201 30.45 1.74 -11.77
N LYS A 202 30.25 3.02 -11.39
CA LYS A 202 30.34 3.50 -10.00
C LYS A 202 31.62 3.02 -9.27
N GLY A 203 32.77 3.11 -9.95
CA GLY A 203 34.06 2.68 -9.41
C GLY A 203 34.35 1.17 -9.47
N ILE A 204 33.40 0.34 -9.91
CA ILE A 204 33.56 -1.11 -10.00
C ILE A 204 33.84 -1.53 -11.44
N PRO A 205 34.90 -2.30 -11.72
CA PRO A 205 35.16 -2.86 -13.05
C PRO A 205 33.99 -3.73 -13.54
N TYR A 206 33.55 -3.51 -14.78
CA TYR A 206 32.44 -4.28 -15.34
C TYR A 206 32.69 -5.79 -15.33
N GLU A 207 33.95 -6.24 -15.46
CA GLU A 207 34.35 -7.64 -15.35
C GLU A 207 33.92 -8.26 -14.00
N LYS A 208 34.10 -7.53 -12.89
CA LYS A 208 33.68 -8.00 -11.55
C LYS A 208 32.16 -8.08 -11.42
N ILE A 209 31.44 -7.16 -12.06
CA ILE A 209 29.98 -7.14 -12.06
C ILE A 209 29.43 -8.32 -12.86
N VAL A 210 30.00 -8.57 -14.05
CA VAL A 210 29.69 -9.71 -14.91
C VAL A 210 29.92 -11.03 -14.16
N GLN A 211 31.06 -11.17 -13.47
CA GLN A 211 31.37 -12.38 -12.70
C GLN A 211 30.41 -12.59 -11.53
N ALA A 212 30.16 -11.57 -10.72
CA ALA A 212 29.22 -11.68 -9.60
C ALA A 212 27.78 -11.99 -10.07
N LEU A 213 27.37 -11.42 -11.20
CA LEU A 213 26.07 -11.69 -11.80
C LEU A 213 25.96 -13.13 -12.33
N LEU A 214 27.00 -13.68 -12.95
CA LEU A 214 27.03 -15.09 -13.36
C LEU A 214 26.85 -16.04 -12.17
N TRP A 215 27.56 -15.78 -11.08
CA TRP A 215 27.43 -16.53 -9.83
C TRP A 215 26.03 -16.41 -9.24
N LYS A 216 25.46 -15.20 -9.22
CA LYS A 216 24.10 -14.94 -8.72
C LYS A 216 23.02 -15.64 -9.55
N LEU A 217 23.20 -15.74 -10.86
CA LEU A 217 22.29 -16.40 -11.78
C LEU A 217 22.49 -17.93 -11.86
N GLY A 218 23.43 -18.48 -11.09
CA GLY A 218 23.65 -19.93 -10.97
C GLY A 218 24.54 -20.54 -12.05
N TYR A 219 25.22 -19.72 -12.87
CA TYR A 219 26.12 -20.20 -13.93
C TYR A 219 27.56 -20.44 -13.45
N GLY A 220 27.92 -20.04 -12.23
CA GLY A 220 29.28 -20.15 -11.70
C GLY A 220 30.26 -19.28 -12.49
N ASP A 221 31.39 -19.85 -12.92
CA ASP A 221 32.42 -19.12 -13.68
C ASP A 221 32.09 -19.00 -15.18
N ALA A 222 31.34 -19.95 -15.76
CA ALA A 222 30.89 -19.91 -17.15
C ALA A 222 29.70 -20.86 -17.39
N PRO A 223 28.74 -20.50 -18.27
CA PRO A 223 27.61 -21.36 -18.61
C PRO A 223 28.03 -22.61 -19.39
N ALA A 224 27.27 -23.70 -19.24
CA ALA A 224 27.45 -24.92 -20.01
C ALA A 224 27.19 -24.67 -21.51
N GLU A 225 27.75 -25.52 -22.39
CA GLU A 225 27.72 -25.31 -23.85
C GLU A 225 26.31 -25.12 -24.45
N GLY A 226 25.31 -25.82 -23.92
CA GLY A 226 23.91 -25.69 -24.33
C GLY A 226 23.17 -24.46 -23.79
N GLU A 227 23.75 -23.72 -22.84
CA GLU A 227 23.10 -22.60 -22.14
C GLU A 227 23.69 -21.23 -22.54
N ARG A 228 24.75 -21.21 -23.37
CA ARG A 228 25.51 -19.99 -23.69
C ARG A 228 24.66 -18.86 -24.27
N ASN A 229 23.77 -19.16 -25.22
CA ASN A 229 22.87 -18.15 -25.81
C ASN A 229 21.85 -17.61 -24.80
N THR A 230 21.25 -18.50 -23.99
CA THR A 230 20.29 -18.11 -22.94
C THR A 230 20.95 -17.31 -21.83
N ALA A 231 22.16 -17.69 -21.43
CA ALA A 231 22.97 -16.97 -20.45
C ALA A 231 23.34 -15.59 -20.99
N LEU A 232 23.76 -15.46 -22.26
CA LEU A 232 24.16 -14.19 -22.85
C LEU A 232 22.98 -13.23 -22.94
N TYR A 233 21.83 -13.74 -23.36
CA TYR A 233 20.58 -13.00 -23.39
C TYR A 233 20.20 -12.50 -21.98
N THR A 234 20.24 -13.39 -20.99
CA THR A 234 19.89 -13.08 -19.60
C THR A 234 20.85 -12.07 -18.99
N MET A 235 22.16 -12.26 -19.15
CA MET A 235 23.18 -11.31 -18.69
C MET A 235 22.99 -9.94 -19.32
N THR A 236 22.71 -9.88 -20.62
CA THR A 236 22.44 -8.61 -21.31
C THR A 236 21.23 -7.89 -20.73
N ARG A 237 20.16 -8.63 -20.36
CA ARG A 237 18.97 -8.02 -19.74
C ARG A 237 19.23 -7.32 -18.42
N TYR A 238 20.24 -7.75 -17.66
CA TYR A 238 20.65 -7.10 -16.41
C TYR A 238 21.71 -6.02 -16.65
N MET A 239 22.72 -6.30 -17.47
CA MET A 239 23.83 -5.39 -17.73
C MET A 239 23.41 -4.15 -18.55
N ARG A 240 22.36 -4.25 -19.38
CA ARG A 240 21.86 -3.11 -20.19
C ARG A 240 21.53 -1.87 -19.36
N PHE A 241 21.10 -2.05 -18.12
CA PHE A 241 20.74 -0.95 -17.22
C PHE A 241 21.94 -0.14 -16.72
N ILE A 242 23.14 -0.74 -16.67
CA ILE A 242 24.38 -0.05 -16.22
C ILE A 242 25.34 0.25 -17.38
N CYS A 243 24.95 -0.13 -18.59
CA CYS A 243 25.66 0.13 -19.84
C CYS A 243 24.87 1.07 -20.77
N ASP A 244 23.89 1.80 -20.24
CA ASP A 244 23.06 2.79 -20.95
C ASP A 244 22.42 2.24 -22.23
N PHE A 245 22.10 0.94 -22.25
CA PHE A 245 21.54 0.24 -23.41
C PHE A 245 22.41 0.35 -24.70
N LYS A 246 23.71 0.66 -24.58
CA LYS A 246 24.64 0.73 -25.71
C LYS A 246 25.07 -0.67 -26.16
N GLU A 247 24.64 -1.07 -27.35
CA GLU A 247 24.94 -2.38 -27.97
C GLU A 247 26.44 -2.69 -28.02
N GLN A 248 27.23 -1.74 -28.54
CA GLN A 248 28.68 -1.91 -28.70
C GLN A 248 29.41 -2.03 -27.36
N LYS A 249 28.93 -1.30 -26.33
CA LYS A 249 29.48 -1.36 -24.98
C LYS A 249 29.20 -2.72 -24.32
N LEU A 250 27.97 -3.22 -24.46
CA LEU A 250 27.58 -4.55 -23.97
C LEU A 250 28.36 -5.66 -24.68
N PHE A 251 28.57 -5.54 -25.99
CA PHE A 251 29.34 -6.49 -26.77
C PHE A 251 30.80 -6.58 -26.32
N GLN A 252 31.40 -5.46 -25.92
CA GLN A 252 32.77 -5.43 -25.41
C GLN A 252 32.90 -5.96 -23.98
N ILE A 253 31.87 -5.76 -23.15
CA ILE A 253 31.89 -6.11 -21.72
C ILE A 253 31.49 -7.57 -21.46
N LEU A 254 30.52 -8.09 -22.21
CA LEU A 254 29.99 -9.42 -21.97
C LEU A 254 30.89 -10.52 -22.58
N PRO A 255 31.11 -11.64 -21.88
CA PRO A 255 31.84 -12.77 -22.45
C PRO A 255 31.05 -13.43 -23.58
N HIS A 256 31.71 -13.79 -24.67
CA HIS A 256 31.05 -14.40 -25.84
C HIS A 256 30.92 -15.92 -25.75
N TRP A 257 31.67 -16.56 -24.86
CA TRP A 257 31.72 -18.02 -24.65
C TRP A 257 31.81 -18.87 -25.94
N GLY A 258 32.49 -18.35 -26.97
CA GLY A 258 32.70 -19.05 -28.25
C GLY A 258 31.54 -18.94 -29.24
N LEU A 259 30.54 -18.09 -28.99
CA LEU A 259 29.52 -17.71 -29.98
C LEU A 259 30.11 -16.79 -31.05
N ALA A 260 29.58 -16.81 -32.27
CA ALA A 260 30.05 -15.93 -33.33
C ALA A 260 29.59 -14.48 -33.10
N ASP A 261 30.40 -13.49 -33.48
CA ASP A 261 30.13 -12.05 -33.23
C ASP A 261 28.73 -11.59 -33.68
N HIS A 262 28.26 -12.09 -34.82
CA HIS A 262 26.92 -11.77 -35.34
C HIS A 262 25.79 -12.36 -34.47
N GLU A 263 25.99 -13.54 -33.88
CA GLU A 263 25.03 -14.19 -32.97
C GLU A 263 25.00 -13.47 -31.62
N VAL A 264 26.17 -13.10 -31.10
CA VAL A 264 26.29 -12.31 -29.86
C VAL A 264 25.59 -10.97 -30.03
N MET A 265 25.86 -10.26 -31.14
CA MET A 265 25.25 -8.97 -31.42
C MET A 265 23.73 -9.07 -31.61
N SER A 266 23.26 -10.10 -32.31
CA SER A 266 21.83 -10.37 -32.48
C SER A 266 21.13 -10.63 -31.13
N THR A 267 21.78 -11.41 -30.27
CA THR A 267 21.29 -11.72 -28.91
C THR A 267 21.24 -10.47 -28.03
N ILE A 268 22.27 -9.61 -28.11
CA ILE A 268 22.31 -8.34 -27.38
C ILE A 268 21.17 -7.41 -27.82
N LYS A 269 20.97 -7.27 -29.13
CA LYS A 269 19.86 -6.47 -29.71
C LYS A 269 18.51 -6.96 -29.23
N SER A 270 18.29 -8.28 -29.28
CA SER A 270 17.06 -8.91 -28.80
C SER A 270 16.84 -8.67 -27.30
N ALA A 271 17.89 -8.78 -26.48
CA ALA A 271 17.81 -8.55 -25.04
C ALA A 271 17.53 -7.08 -24.69
N ILE A 272 18.11 -6.12 -25.42
CA ILE A 272 17.83 -4.68 -25.27
C ILE A 272 16.38 -4.36 -25.64
N GLY A 273 15.85 -4.98 -26.71
CA GLY A 273 14.47 -4.79 -27.17
C GLY A 273 13.38 -5.42 -26.28
N SER A 274 13.74 -6.32 -25.35
CA SER A 274 12.78 -6.98 -24.45
C SER A 274 12.18 -6.05 -23.39
N THR A 275 10.99 -6.39 -22.86
CA THR A 275 10.13 -5.61 -21.94
C THR A 275 10.92 -4.80 -20.90
N ARG A 276 10.49 -3.55 -20.67
CA ARG A 276 11.19 -2.54 -19.86
C ARG A 276 10.53 -2.36 -18.49
N PRO A 277 11.09 -2.90 -17.40
CA PRO A 277 10.90 -2.32 -16.07
C PRO A 277 11.47 -0.89 -16.07
N SER A 278 10.82 0.04 -15.37
CA SER A 278 11.33 1.41 -15.14
C SER A 278 12.62 1.45 -14.34
N ASP A 279 12.96 0.33 -13.67
CA ASP A 279 14.00 0.25 -12.66
C ASP A 279 14.97 -0.90 -12.90
N ILE A 280 16.19 -0.75 -12.36
CA ILE A 280 17.19 -1.83 -12.32
C ILE A 280 16.57 -3.05 -11.61
N PRO A 281 16.58 -4.26 -12.20
CA PRO A 281 16.04 -5.45 -11.57
C PRO A 281 16.67 -5.73 -10.20
N SER A 282 15.89 -6.27 -9.25
CA SER A 282 16.32 -6.51 -7.86
C SER A 282 17.61 -7.33 -7.76
N GLN A 283 17.75 -8.38 -8.56
CA GLN A 283 18.95 -9.21 -8.61
C GLN A 283 20.21 -8.44 -9.02
N MET A 284 20.07 -7.45 -9.91
CA MET A 284 21.18 -6.58 -10.32
C MET A 284 21.48 -5.52 -9.27
N LYS A 285 20.46 -4.98 -8.59
CA LYS A 285 20.64 -4.08 -7.43
C LYS A 285 21.41 -4.77 -6.29
N GLU A 286 21.08 -6.02 -6.00
CA GLU A 286 21.79 -6.85 -5.01
C GLU A 286 23.26 -7.08 -5.39
N VAL A 287 23.55 -7.40 -6.66
CA VAL A 287 24.93 -7.60 -7.15
C VAL A 287 25.74 -6.31 -7.03
N LEU A 288 25.16 -5.16 -7.39
CA LEU A 288 25.84 -3.86 -7.30
C LEU A 288 26.07 -3.42 -5.85
N SER A 289 25.10 -3.67 -4.96
CA SER A 289 25.24 -3.43 -3.52
C SER A 289 26.34 -4.30 -2.90
N PHE A 290 26.36 -5.60 -3.22
CA PHE A 290 27.40 -6.52 -2.77
C PHE A 290 28.81 -6.11 -3.19
N LEU A 291 28.97 -5.55 -4.39
CA LEU A 291 30.26 -5.12 -4.92
C LEU A 291 30.66 -3.69 -4.50
N GLY A 292 29.85 -3.00 -3.68
CA GLY A 292 30.17 -1.70 -3.10
C GLY A 292 29.89 -0.50 -4.02
N ALA A 293 28.92 -0.59 -4.93
CA ALA A 293 28.58 0.48 -5.89
C ALA A 293 27.88 1.65 -5.19
N SER A 294 28.62 2.47 -4.45
CA SER A 294 28.10 3.75 -3.95
C SER A 294 27.85 4.67 -5.14
N ALA A 295 26.63 5.19 -5.26
CA ALA A 295 26.26 6.12 -6.31
C ALA A 295 26.86 7.51 -6.02
N GLU A 296 28.12 7.73 -6.37
CA GLU A 296 28.66 9.09 -6.39
C GLU A 296 28.29 9.76 -7.72
N GLY A 297 27.30 10.65 -7.65
CA GLY A 297 26.84 11.44 -8.77
C GLY A 297 25.52 12.15 -8.53
N GLY A 298 25.40 12.89 -7.41
CA GLY A 298 24.40 13.93 -7.25
C GLY A 298 23.07 13.53 -6.61
N ASP A 299 23.08 12.72 -5.56
CA ASP A 299 22.00 12.65 -4.57
C ASP A 299 22.64 12.76 -3.17
N GLU A 300 22.90 13.98 -2.74
CA GLU A 300 22.70 14.26 -1.32
C GLU A 300 21.18 14.14 -1.11
N ASP A 301 20.78 13.22 -0.23
CA ASP A 301 19.39 12.82 0.11
C ASP A 301 18.77 11.68 -0.72
N SER A 302 19.48 10.55 -0.85
CA SER A 302 18.79 9.25 -0.92
C SER A 302 18.21 8.93 0.46
N ASP A 303 16.88 9.07 0.58
CA ASP A 303 16.01 8.95 1.75
C ASP A 303 15.91 7.51 2.33
N GLU A 304 17.04 6.81 2.48
CA GLU A 304 17.16 5.51 3.17
C GLU A 304 17.86 5.63 4.55
N SER A 305 18.06 6.85 5.05
CA SER A 305 18.67 7.10 6.38
C SER A 305 18.30 8.47 7.01
N LEU A 306 17.08 9.00 6.78
CA LEU A 306 16.60 10.18 7.52
C LEU A 306 15.83 9.84 8.82
N CYS A 307 15.86 8.58 9.26
CA CYS A 307 15.37 8.23 10.60
C CYS A 307 16.36 8.69 11.66
N ALA A 308 15.96 9.60 12.53
CA ALA A 308 16.70 9.81 13.78
C ALA A 308 16.79 8.45 14.52
N PRO A 309 18.00 7.96 14.83
CA PRO A 309 18.15 6.73 15.58
C PRO A 309 17.44 6.87 16.93
N VAL A 310 17.07 5.75 17.55
CA VAL A 310 16.57 5.76 18.93
C VAL A 310 17.54 6.58 19.79
N GLU A 311 16.99 7.58 20.49
CA GLU A 311 17.78 8.46 21.35
C GLU A 311 18.63 7.63 22.32
N LYS A 312 19.90 8.02 22.48
CA LYS A 312 20.85 7.26 23.32
C LYS A 312 20.48 7.29 24.81
N GLU A 313 19.75 8.32 25.23
CA GLU A 313 19.33 8.52 26.61
C GLU A 313 17.80 8.61 26.69
N LEU A 314 17.18 7.55 27.18
CA LEU A 314 15.73 7.41 27.26
C LEU A 314 15.20 7.64 28.69
N PRO A 315 13.94 8.09 28.85
CA PRO A 315 13.32 8.33 30.16
C PRO A 315 12.99 7.04 30.93
N GLY A 316 13.43 6.94 32.18
CA GLY A 316 13.07 5.83 33.10
C GLY A 316 13.18 4.42 32.49
N ILE A 317 12.15 3.59 32.68
CA ILE A 317 12.09 2.21 32.12
C ILE A 317 12.18 2.11 30.60
N LEU A 318 12.00 3.21 29.85
CA LEU A 318 12.17 3.17 28.40
C LEU A 318 13.61 2.85 28.02
N GLN A 319 14.58 3.28 28.82
CA GLN A 319 15.98 2.88 28.66
C GLN A 319 16.14 1.38 28.88
N ASP A 320 15.57 0.85 29.96
CA ASP A 320 15.65 -0.57 30.30
C ASP A 320 15.04 -1.44 29.16
N LEU A 321 13.87 -1.06 28.63
CA LEU A 321 13.22 -1.74 27.50
C LEU A 321 14.08 -1.72 26.23
N SER A 322 14.62 -0.56 25.87
CA SER A 322 15.48 -0.39 24.70
C SER A 322 16.81 -1.16 24.81
N ASP A 323 17.38 -1.24 26.02
CA ASP A 323 18.65 -1.94 26.24
C ASP A 323 18.50 -3.47 26.14
N HIS A 324 17.30 -3.99 26.39
CA HIS A 324 16.95 -5.42 26.24
C HIS A 324 16.53 -5.80 24.83
N ALA A 325 16.15 -4.81 24.00
CA ALA A 325 15.81 -5.02 22.61
C ALA A 325 17.05 -5.00 21.70
N PRO A 326 17.10 -5.89 20.67
CA PRO A 326 18.06 -5.77 19.58
C PRO A 326 17.80 -4.47 18.80
N GLU A 327 18.84 -3.95 18.14
CA GLU A 327 18.84 -2.61 17.55
C GLU A 327 17.65 -2.37 16.61
N GLU A 328 17.32 -3.38 15.80
CA GLU A 328 16.24 -3.38 14.82
C GLU A 328 14.83 -3.34 15.43
N PHE A 329 14.70 -3.66 16.72
CA PHE A 329 13.42 -3.75 17.44
C PHE A 329 13.24 -2.65 18.47
N ARG A 330 14.30 -1.94 18.87
CA ARG A 330 14.24 -0.90 19.91
C ARG A 330 13.12 0.09 19.70
N GLU A 331 12.97 0.58 18.48
CA GLU A 331 11.91 1.51 18.14
C GLU A 331 10.52 0.89 18.32
N ALA A 332 10.31 -0.31 17.79
CA ALA A 332 9.02 -0.98 17.86
C ALA A 332 8.65 -1.32 19.32
N THR A 333 9.62 -1.70 20.14
CA THR A 333 9.47 -1.86 21.60
C THR A 333 9.01 -0.56 22.25
N LEU A 334 9.71 0.55 22.02
CA LEU A 334 9.33 1.85 22.60
C LEU A 334 7.94 2.33 22.15
N ILE A 335 7.59 2.11 20.89
CA ILE A 335 6.27 2.49 20.35
C ILE A 335 5.16 1.59 20.91
N ALA A 336 5.39 0.28 21.00
CA ALA A 336 4.45 -0.71 21.55
C ALA A 336 4.20 -0.52 23.05
N ALA A 337 5.18 -0.04 23.81
CA ALA A 337 5.03 0.26 25.23
C ALA A 337 4.03 1.40 25.51
N MET A 338 3.89 2.39 24.61
CA MET A 338 3.14 3.63 24.91
C MET A 338 1.65 3.39 25.26
N PRO A 339 0.87 2.58 24.53
CA PRO A 339 -0.50 2.26 24.92
C PRO A 339 -0.59 1.54 26.27
N MET A 340 0.38 0.71 26.63
CA MET A 340 0.42 0.00 27.92
C MET A 340 0.68 0.99 29.06
N LEU A 341 1.75 1.79 28.94
CA LEU A 341 2.09 2.82 29.93
C LEU A 341 1.01 3.91 30.05
N GLY A 342 0.38 4.28 28.94
CA GLY A 342 -0.79 5.17 28.95
C GLY A 342 -1.99 4.59 29.68
N THR A 343 -2.15 3.27 29.67
CA THR A 343 -3.20 2.59 30.44
C THR A 343 -2.91 2.61 31.94
N LEU A 344 -1.64 2.52 32.33
CA LEU A 344 -1.21 2.65 33.72
C LEU A 344 -1.42 4.09 34.21
N ALA A 345 -0.99 5.10 33.45
CA ALA A 345 -1.14 6.53 33.74
C ALA A 345 -2.56 7.08 33.52
N THR A 346 -3.58 6.26 33.77
CA THR A 346 -4.97 6.51 33.37
C THR A 346 -5.61 7.75 33.99
N SER A 347 -5.15 8.18 35.16
CA SER A 347 -5.74 9.28 35.93
C SER A 347 -5.08 10.64 35.66
N VAL A 348 -4.08 10.68 34.77
CA VAL A 348 -3.36 11.92 34.41
C VAL A 348 -4.03 12.61 33.22
N ARG A 349 -4.19 13.93 33.30
CA ARG A 349 -4.71 14.77 32.21
C ARG A 349 -3.77 15.95 31.97
N ALA A 350 -3.23 16.09 30.76
CA ALA A 350 -2.30 17.17 30.44
C ALA A 350 -2.94 18.20 29.50
N LYS A 351 -2.70 19.49 29.75
CA LYS A 351 -3.19 20.55 28.87
C LYS A 351 -2.33 20.63 27.60
N TYR A 352 -2.94 20.36 26.46
CA TYR A 352 -2.29 20.54 25.16
C TYR A 352 -2.37 22.00 24.69
N ARG A 353 -1.53 22.39 23.74
CA ARG A 353 -1.49 23.75 23.14
C ARG A 353 -2.83 24.26 22.58
N ASP A 354 -3.80 23.38 22.28
CA ASP A 354 -5.16 23.78 21.90
C ASP A 354 -6.07 24.14 23.09
N GLY A 355 -5.53 24.07 24.31
CA GLY A 355 -6.19 24.36 25.57
C GLY A 355 -6.97 23.19 26.17
N LYS A 356 -7.08 22.05 25.47
CA LYS A 356 -7.83 20.88 25.95
C LYS A 356 -6.97 19.96 26.80
N LEU A 357 -7.61 19.38 27.80
CA LEU A 357 -7.04 18.27 28.57
C LEU A 357 -7.02 17.00 27.72
N ASN A 358 -5.87 16.35 27.69
CA ASN A 358 -5.63 15.11 26.98
C ASN A 358 -5.15 14.04 27.96
N SER A 359 -5.64 12.81 27.78
CA SER A 359 -5.06 11.63 28.42
C SER A 359 -4.03 10.96 27.50
N PRO A 360 -3.14 10.12 28.04
CA PRO A 360 -2.20 9.32 27.26
C PRO A 360 -2.92 8.16 26.55
N SER A 361 -3.71 8.50 25.52
CA SER A 361 -4.45 7.55 24.70
C SER A 361 -3.78 7.31 23.34
N PHE A 362 -3.52 6.06 22.99
CA PHE A 362 -2.74 5.64 21.84
C PHE A 362 -3.40 4.45 21.13
N ILE A 363 -3.28 4.44 19.81
CA ILE A 363 -3.58 3.28 18.97
C ILE A 363 -2.30 3.00 18.21
N VAL A 364 -1.72 1.82 18.40
CA VAL A 364 -0.46 1.41 17.78
C VAL A 364 -0.69 0.17 16.92
N ASP A 365 -0.05 0.15 15.77
CA ASP A 365 -0.05 -0.98 14.84
C ASP A 365 1.38 -1.42 14.51
N ILE A 366 1.72 -2.65 14.83
CA ILE A 366 3.01 -3.28 14.53
C ILE A 366 2.87 -4.08 13.24
N GLU A 367 3.31 -3.49 12.12
CA GLU A 367 3.39 -4.17 10.82
C GLU A 367 4.68 -4.99 10.76
N ALA A 368 4.54 -6.31 10.68
CA ALA A 368 5.70 -7.20 10.63
C ALA A 368 5.48 -8.34 9.65
N PRO A 369 6.47 -8.68 8.79
CA PRO A 369 6.40 -9.86 7.94
C PRO A 369 6.19 -11.15 8.76
N GLN A 370 5.86 -12.23 8.06
CA GLN A 370 5.70 -13.52 8.74
C GLN A 370 7.04 -13.98 9.30
N ALA A 371 7.00 -14.59 10.49
CA ALA A 371 8.17 -15.12 11.20
C ALA A 371 9.25 -14.08 11.60
N THR A 372 8.91 -12.79 11.68
CA THR A 372 9.84 -11.70 12.05
C THR A 372 9.96 -11.46 13.56
N GLY A 373 9.46 -12.34 14.43
CA GLY A 373 9.65 -12.20 15.89
C GLY A 373 8.77 -11.16 16.59
N LYS A 374 7.49 -11.05 16.22
CA LYS A 374 6.49 -10.16 16.86
C LYS A 374 6.21 -10.51 18.33
N SER A 375 6.65 -11.68 18.79
CA SER A 375 6.45 -12.19 20.14
C SER A 375 7.11 -11.34 21.22
N PHE A 376 7.98 -10.39 20.86
CA PHE A 376 8.52 -9.45 21.85
C PHE A 376 7.40 -8.62 22.51
N VAL A 377 6.30 -8.34 21.80
CA VAL A 377 5.15 -7.61 22.33
C VAL A 377 4.42 -8.45 23.39
N ASP A 378 4.43 -9.78 23.27
CA ASP A 378 3.86 -10.68 24.28
C ASP A 378 4.61 -10.52 25.61
N ASN A 379 5.94 -10.60 25.56
CA ASN A 379 6.80 -10.44 26.73
C ASN A 379 6.66 -9.04 27.35
N GLU A 380 6.60 -8.00 26.52
CA GLU A 380 6.43 -6.62 26.95
C GLU A 380 5.05 -6.39 27.59
N PHE A 381 3.99 -6.99 27.02
CA PHE A 381 2.65 -6.98 27.60
C PHE A 381 2.63 -7.63 28.98
N GLU A 382 3.19 -8.83 29.12
CA GLU A 382 3.27 -9.53 30.41
C GLU A 382 4.07 -8.73 31.44
N LEU A 383 5.17 -8.08 31.05
CA LEU A 383 6.02 -7.30 31.94
C LEU A 383 5.36 -5.99 32.40
N LEU A 384 4.87 -5.18 31.45
CA LEU A 384 4.36 -3.83 31.74
C LEU A 384 2.95 -3.86 32.32
N MET A 385 2.09 -4.77 31.86
CA MET A 385 0.69 -4.85 32.28
C MET A 385 0.46 -5.75 33.50
N ASP A 386 1.51 -6.38 34.06
CA ASP A 386 1.46 -7.23 35.27
C ASP A 386 0.54 -6.67 36.39
N PRO A 387 0.60 -5.36 36.74
CA PRO A 387 -0.30 -4.81 37.75
C PRO A 387 -1.80 -4.88 37.38
N ILE A 388 -2.15 -4.61 36.12
CA ILE A 388 -3.54 -4.66 35.65
C ILE A 388 -3.99 -6.11 35.46
N ILE A 389 -3.11 -7.00 34.96
CA ILE A 389 -3.38 -8.44 34.85
C ILE A 389 -3.80 -9.00 36.21
N LYS A 390 -3.03 -8.72 37.27
CA LYS A 390 -3.35 -9.17 38.64
C LYS A 390 -4.65 -8.57 39.18
N GLN A 391 -4.93 -7.30 38.89
CA GLN A 391 -6.21 -6.68 39.28
C GLN A 391 -7.39 -7.33 38.56
N ASP A 392 -7.27 -7.53 37.24
CA ASP A 392 -8.31 -8.12 36.40
C ASP A 392 -8.56 -9.59 36.78
N GLU A 393 -7.55 -10.36 37.17
CA GLU A 393 -7.73 -11.74 37.69
C GLU A 393 -8.67 -11.78 38.90
N VAL A 394 -8.49 -10.85 39.86
CA VAL A 394 -9.36 -10.74 41.03
C VAL A 394 -10.78 -10.32 40.63
N GLU A 395 -10.92 -9.38 39.70
CA GLU A 395 -12.20 -8.92 39.17
C GLU A 395 -12.93 -10.02 38.36
N TRP A 396 -12.19 -10.87 37.65
CA TRP A 396 -12.70 -12.06 36.96
C TRP A 396 -13.26 -13.08 37.94
N GLN A 397 -12.59 -13.34 39.07
CA GLN A 397 -13.11 -14.26 40.09
C GLN A 397 -14.47 -13.78 40.62
N LYS A 398 -14.65 -12.47 40.82
CA LYS A 398 -15.95 -11.90 41.22
C LYS A 398 -17.04 -12.15 40.17
N GLU A 399 -16.74 -12.01 38.87
CA GLU A 399 -17.72 -12.32 37.80
C GLU A 399 -18.06 -13.81 37.73
N ILE A 400 -17.07 -14.69 37.97
CA ILE A 400 -17.28 -16.14 38.02
C ILE A 400 -18.19 -16.51 39.20
N GLU A 401 -17.90 -16.00 40.40
CA GLU A 401 -18.70 -16.22 41.61
C GLU A 401 -20.14 -15.73 41.42
N TYR A 402 -20.31 -14.51 40.90
CA TYR A 402 -21.62 -13.96 40.56
C TYR A 402 -22.37 -14.83 39.54
N SER A 403 -21.69 -15.29 38.50
CA SER A 403 -22.29 -16.15 37.47
C SER A 403 -22.71 -17.53 38.01
N LEU A 404 -21.94 -18.09 38.95
CA LEU A 404 -22.26 -19.35 39.60
C LEU A 404 -23.45 -19.21 40.56
N ALA A 405 -23.47 -18.17 41.40
CA ALA A 405 -24.58 -17.89 42.31
C ALA A 405 -25.90 -17.66 41.53
N LYS A 406 -25.85 -16.90 40.43
CA LYS A 406 -27.02 -16.71 39.55
C LYS A 406 -27.51 -18.02 38.93
N LYS A 407 -26.59 -18.93 38.53
CA LYS A 407 -26.95 -20.27 38.04
C LYS A 407 -27.57 -21.16 39.13
N ASN A 408 -27.19 -20.96 40.38
CA ASN A 408 -27.75 -21.65 41.53
C ASN A 408 -29.12 -21.08 41.98
N GLY A 409 -29.55 -19.97 41.38
CA GLY A 409 -30.82 -19.31 41.72
C GLY A 409 -30.72 -18.33 42.88
N ASP A 410 -29.51 -18.00 43.34
CA ASP A 410 -29.28 -17.01 44.38
C ASP A 410 -29.56 -15.60 43.85
N GLU A 411 -30.19 -14.76 44.67
CA GLU A 411 -30.40 -13.34 44.37
C GLU A 411 -29.14 -12.56 44.78
N VAL A 412 -28.18 -12.46 43.86
CA VAL A 412 -26.90 -11.74 44.03
C VAL A 412 -26.86 -10.48 43.19
N GLU A 413 -26.28 -9.41 43.74
CA GLU A 413 -26.05 -8.16 43.01
C GLU A 413 -24.90 -8.31 42.01
N ASN A 414 -24.99 -7.62 40.88
CA ASN A 414 -23.91 -7.59 39.89
C ASN A 414 -22.67 -6.90 40.51
N PRO A 415 -21.50 -7.55 40.55
CA PRO A 415 -20.30 -6.97 41.15
C PRO A 415 -19.77 -5.73 40.40
N CYS A 416 -20.25 -5.46 39.18
CA CYS A 416 -19.77 -4.38 38.30
C CYS A 416 -18.24 -4.40 38.19
N SER A 417 -17.68 -5.59 37.96
CA SER A 417 -16.25 -5.86 38.00
C SER A 417 -15.46 -4.97 37.05
N GLN A 418 -14.35 -4.42 37.55
CA GLN A 418 -13.54 -3.42 36.83
C GLN A 418 -12.48 -4.06 35.93
N ILE A 419 -12.89 -4.95 35.03
CA ILE A 419 -11.96 -5.60 34.10
C ILE A 419 -11.56 -4.63 32.99
N ARG A 420 -10.25 -4.39 32.83
CA ARG A 420 -9.70 -3.35 31.95
C ARG A 420 -9.00 -3.89 30.71
N ILE A 421 -8.49 -5.12 30.74
CA ILE A 421 -7.92 -5.81 29.59
C ILE A 421 -9.06 -6.47 28.83
N ILE A 422 -9.21 -6.06 27.57
CA ILE A 422 -10.34 -6.38 26.73
C ILE A 422 -9.89 -7.22 25.55
N GLU A 423 -10.55 -8.36 25.40
CA GLU A 423 -10.37 -9.27 24.27
C GLU A 423 -10.62 -8.56 22.93
N PRO A 424 -9.76 -8.75 21.92
CA PRO A 424 -9.87 -8.04 20.64
C PRO A 424 -11.16 -8.32 19.88
N ASN A 425 -11.79 -9.47 20.11
CA ASN A 425 -13.04 -9.85 19.45
C ASN A 425 -14.30 -9.43 20.22
N ILE A 426 -14.21 -8.66 21.32
CA ILE A 426 -15.39 -8.29 22.13
C ILE A 426 -16.50 -7.63 21.29
N GLY A 427 -17.75 -7.93 21.63
CA GLY A 427 -18.93 -7.31 21.02
C GLY A 427 -19.15 -5.88 21.55
N VAL A 428 -19.74 -5.01 20.73
CA VAL A 428 -19.94 -3.58 21.04
C VAL A 428 -20.68 -3.34 22.37
N SER A 429 -21.76 -4.08 22.64
CA SER A 429 -22.52 -3.93 23.89
C SER A 429 -21.71 -4.34 25.13
N ALA A 430 -20.95 -5.44 25.04
CA ALA A 430 -20.09 -5.90 26.13
C ALA A 430 -18.93 -4.92 26.35
N PHE A 431 -18.37 -4.35 25.28
CA PHE A 431 -17.37 -3.29 25.38
C PHE A 431 -17.92 -2.06 26.12
N LEU A 432 -19.15 -1.63 25.80
CA LEU A 432 -19.80 -0.51 26.49
C LEU A 432 -19.99 -0.77 27.99
N GLU A 433 -20.37 -1.99 28.35
CA GLU A 433 -20.49 -2.40 29.75
C GLU A 433 -19.15 -2.32 30.48
N ARG A 434 -18.09 -2.89 29.90
CA ARG A 434 -16.72 -2.80 30.44
C ARG A 434 -16.28 -1.34 30.59
N ALA A 435 -16.56 -0.49 29.60
CA ALA A 435 -16.20 0.92 29.63
C ALA A 435 -16.94 1.69 30.74
N LEU A 436 -18.20 1.35 31.02
CA LEU A 436 -18.94 1.93 32.14
C LEU A 436 -18.42 1.46 33.50
N TYR A 437 -18.11 0.17 33.66
CA TYR A 437 -17.55 -0.38 34.90
C TYR A 437 -16.12 0.08 35.18
N ALA A 438 -15.37 0.44 34.15
CA ALA A 438 -14.05 1.06 34.28
C ALA A 438 -14.09 2.45 34.95
N LYS A 439 -15.26 3.10 35.07
CA LYS A 439 -15.46 4.38 35.77
C LYS A 439 -14.45 5.48 35.36
N GLY A 440 -14.22 5.61 34.06
CA GLY A 440 -13.30 6.61 33.51
C GLY A 440 -11.82 6.20 33.47
N LYS A 441 -11.49 4.95 33.85
CA LYS A 441 -10.17 4.36 33.62
C LYS A 441 -10.02 3.87 32.19
N HIS A 442 -8.78 3.83 31.69
CA HIS A 442 -8.47 3.29 30.36
C HIS A 442 -8.76 1.80 30.30
N LEU A 443 -9.49 1.38 29.28
CA LEU A 443 -9.50 0.02 28.80
C LEU A 443 -8.28 -0.21 27.89
N PHE A 444 -7.82 -1.44 27.78
CA PHE A 444 -6.68 -1.81 26.94
C PHE A 444 -6.97 -3.08 26.15
N THR A 445 -6.56 -3.11 24.89
CA THR A 445 -6.57 -4.34 24.08
C THR A 445 -5.19 -4.57 23.48
N TYR A 446 -4.68 -5.79 23.66
CA TYR A 446 -3.60 -6.32 22.87
C TYR A 446 -4.17 -7.33 21.85
N ALA A 447 -3.89 -7.08 20.57
CA ALA A 447 -4.33 -7.93 19.46
C ALA A 447 -3.09 -8.46 18.71
N PRO A 448 -2.58 -9.66 19.05
CA PRO A 448 -1.41 -10.24 18.36
C PRO A 448 -1.66 -10.51 16.87
N GLU A 449 -2.94 -10.62 16.49
CA GLU A 449 -3.39 -10.67 15.10
C GLU A 449 -4.54 -9.68 14.88
N ILE A 450 -4.30 -8.68 14.02
CA ILE A 450 -5.27 -7.64 13.68
C ILE A 450 -6.60 -8.21 13.14
N GLU A 451 -6.56 -9.38 12.49
CA GLU A 451 -7.76 -10.04 11.97
C GLU A 451 -8.72 -10.47 13.09
N THR A 452 -8.22 -10.71 14.31
CA THR A 452 -9.07 -11.08 15.44
C THR A 452 -9.99 -9.94 15.87
N VAL A 453 -9.59 -8.68 15.64
CA VAL A 453 -10.44 -7.49 15.87
C VAL A 453 -11.70 -7.52 14.97
N LEU A 454 -11.62 -8.22 13.83
CA LEU A 454 -12.68 -8.30 12.81
C LEU A 454 -13.64 -9.49 12.98
N LYS A 455 -13.27 -10.53 13.75
CA LYS A 455 -13.97 -11.84 13.76
C LYS A 455 -15.46 -11.79 14.18
N ASN A 456 -15.88 -10.80 14.96
CA ASN A 456 -17.27 -10.68 15.42
C ASN A 456 -18.12 -9.65 14.65
N ASN A 457 -17.70 -9.25 13.45
CA ASN A 457 -18.40 -8.24 12.65
C ASN A 457 -19.35 -8.89 11.61
N LYS A 458 -20.59 -9.18 12.00
CA LYS A 458 -21.67 -9.45 11.02
C LYS A 458 -22.31 -8.10 10.61
N GLY A 459 -22.43 -7.84 9.30
CA GLY A 459 -23.30 -6.82 8.68
C GLY A 459 -23.32 -5.42 9.31
N GLY A 460 -22.39 -4.54 8.94
CA GLY A 460 -22.41 -3.11 9.30
C GLY A 460 -21.66 -2.70 10.57
N ALA A 461 -21.28 -3.66 11.41
CA ALA A 461 -20.53 -3.43 12.66
C ALA A 461 -19.12 -2.83 12.49
N TRP A 462 -18.57 -2.82 11.27
CA TRP A 462 -17.22 -2.29 11.04
C TRP A 462 -17.17 -0.75 11.14
N THR A 463 -18.15 -0.06 10.56
CA THR A 463 -18.27 1.40 10.66
C THR A 463 -18.40 1.84 12.12
N GLU A 464 -19.15 1.09 12.93
CA GLU A 464 -19.32 1.37 14.36
C GLU A 464 -18.01 1.25 15.17
N LYS A 465 -17.13 0.30 14.82
CA LYS A 465 -15.82 0.16 15.50
C LYS A 465 -14.82 1.24 15.06
N ASN A 466 -14.82 1.66 13.80
CA ASN A 466 -14.02 2.81 13.36
C ASN A 466 -14.43 4.09 14.09
N ASP A 467 -15.74 4.31 14.29
CA ASP A 467 -16.25 5.40 15.10
C ASP A 467 -15.78 5.29 16.55
N LEU A 468 -15.89 4.10 17.13
CA LEU A 468 -15.42 3.80 18.48
C LEU A 468 -13.94 4.18 18.66
N PHE A 469 -13.05 3.72 17.78
CA PHE A 469 -11.61 4.00 17.87
C PHE A 469 -11.29 5.50 17.73
N ARG A 470 -11.99 6.20 16.83
CA ARG A 470 -11.82 7.66 16.67
C ARG A 470 -12.27 8.42 17.92
N LEU A 471 -13.40 8.02 18.51
CA LEU A 471 -13.95 8.62 19.73
C LEU A 471 -13.06 8.32 20.94
N ALA A 472 -12.56 7.10 21.06
CA ALA A 472 -11.60 6.68 22.08
C ALA A 472 -10.32 7.52 22.03
N TYR A 473 -9.72 7.65 20.84
CA TYR A 473 -8.52 8.45 20.65
C TYR A 473 -8.71 9.93 21.00
N ASP A 474 -9.87 10.50 20.64
CA ASP A 474 -10.21 11.90 20.97
C ASP A 474 -10.77 12.07 22.41
N ASN A 475 -10.82 10.99 23.21
CA ASN A 475 -11.40 10.96 24.56
C ASN A 475 -12.83 11.50 24.66
N LYS A 476 -13.68 11.10 23.72
CA LYS A 476 -15.05 11.61 23.58
C LYS A 476 -16.09 10.70 24.24
N PRO A 477 -17.26 11.26 24.63
CA PRO A 477 -18.40 10.46 25.03
C PRO A 477 -18.88 9.55 23.90
N TRP A 478 -19.10 8.29 24.22
CA TRP A 478 -19.70 7.29 23.36
C TRP A 478 -20.74 6.49 24.15
N GLY A 479 -21.72 5.96 23.46
CA GLY A 479 -22.78 5.21 24.11
C GLY A 479 -23.78 4.67 23.12
N GLN A 480 -24.61 3.77 23.61
CA GLN A 480 -25.72 3.20 22.86
C GLN A 480 -26.97 3.26 23.73
N HIS A 481 -28.11 3.57 23.10
CA HIS A 481 -29.42 3.43 23.71
C HIS A 481 -30.17 2.32 23.00
N ARG A 482 -30.42 1.22 23.69
CA ARG A 482 -31.20 0.09 23.18
C ARG A 482 -32.52 -0.02 23.93
N ILE A 483 -33.55 -0.44 23.20
CA ILE A 483 -34.94 -0.52 23.71
C ILE A 483 -35.21 -1.87 24.41
N SER A 484 -34.45 -2.92 24.09
CA SER A 484 -34.66 -4.24 24.70
C SER A 484 -34.07 -4.35 26.10
N LYS A 485 -34.83 -4.95 27.02
CA LYS A 485 -34.48 -5.16 28.43
C LYS A 485 -33.19 -5.94 28.64
N ASP A 486 -32.84 -6.83 27.71
CA ASP A 486 -31.66 -7.71 27.80
C ASP A 486 -30.40 -7.10 27.18
N SER A 487 -30.44 -5.82 26.78
CA SER A 487 -29.34 -5.18 26.09
C SER A 487 -28.87 -3.92 26.81
N PHE A 488 -27.56 -3.88 27.03
CA PHE A 488 -26.92 -2.83 27.82
C PHE A 488 -27.01 -1.47 27.11
N SER A 489 -27.45 -0.45 27.86
CA SER A 489 -27.58 0.93 27.39
C SER A 489 -26.84 1.86 28.32
N GLY A 490 -26.13 2.83 27.77
CA GLY A 490 -25.32 3.74 28.56
C GLY A 490 -24.49 4.69 27.71
N LYS A 491 -23.89 5.68 28.37
CA LYS A 491 -22.99 6.65 27.75
C LYS A 491 -21.83 6.93 28.69
N VAL A 492 -20.61 6.87 28.17
CA VAL A 492 -19.36 7.02 28.92
C VAL A 492 -18.32 7.76 28.09
N THR A 493 -17.46 8.54 28.74
CA THR A 493 -16.26 9.09 28.08
C THR A 493 -15.27 7.97 27.84
N LEU A 494 -14.86 7.76 26.59
CA LEU A 494 -13.98 6.66 26.24
C LEU A 494 -12.52 6.99 26.49
N TYR A 495 -11.90 6.12 27.28
CA TYR A 495 -10.46 6.05 27.47
C TYR A 495 -10.05 4.63 27.08
N TYR A 496 -9.36 4.50 25.95
CA TYR A 496 -9.03 3.20 25.41
C TYR A 496 -7.70 3.25 24.66
N ASN A 497 -6.87 2.26 24.96
CA ASN A 497 -5.55 2.05 24.39
C ASN A 497 -5.50 0.72 23.66
N MET A 498 -4.74 0.66 22.56
CA MET A 498 -4.67 -0.53 21.74
C MET A 498 -3.30 -0.73 21.14
N VAL A 499 -2.81 -1.97 21.20
CA VAL A 499 -1.68 -2.47 20.41
C VAL A 499 -2.22 -3.57 19.50
N MET A 500 -2.03 -3.41 18.20
CA MET A 500 -2.34 -4.41 17.18
C MET A 500 -1.07 -4.88 16.50
N CYS A 501 -1.02 -6.15 16.15
CA CYS A 501 0.06 -6.73 15.37
C CYS A 501 -0.53 -7.42 14.13
N GLY A 502 0.13 -7.28 12.98
CA GLY A 502 -0.36 -7.89 11.75
C GLY A 502 0.68 -7.90 10.65
N THR A 503 0.42 -8.64 9.57
CA THR A 503 1.25 -8.54 8.37
C THR A 503 0.91 -7.24 7.64
N PRO A 504 1.87 -6.60 6.94
CA PRO A 504 1.64 -5.32 6.28
C PRO A 504 0.36 -5.29 5.43
N ASN A 505 0.09 -6.34 4.65
CA ASN A 505 -1.12 -6.43 3.83
C ASN A 505 -2.43 -6.43 4.65
N LYS A 506 -2.43 -7.08 5.82
CA LYS A 506 -3.62 -7.16 6.68
C LYS A 506 -3.85 -5.86 7.44
N CYS A 507 -2.77 -5.26 7.96
CA CYS A 507 -2.79 -3.95 8.59
C CYS A 507 -3.30 -2.88 7.64
N ARG A 508 -2.73 -2.80 6.44
CA ARG A 508 -3.16 -1.84 5.41
C ARG A 508 -4.60 -2.07 4.93
N ALA A 509 -5.07 -3.31 4.90
CA ALA A 509 -6.46 -3.62 4.60
C ALA A 509 -7.41 -3.16 5.72
N PHE A 510 -6.99 -3.27 6.98
CA PHE A 510 -7.74 -2.76 8.13
C PHE A 510 -7.86 -1.24 8.08
N PHE A 511 -6.77 -0.54 7.72
CA PHE A 511 -6.71 0.91 7.55
C PHE A 511 -6.94 1.36 6.10
N ALA A 512 -7.73 0.62 5.32
CA ALA A 512 -7.91 0.89 3.90
C ALA A 512 -8.64 2.20 3.59
N ASP A 513 -9.47 2.71 4.50
CA ASP A 513 -10.13 4.01 4.31
C ASP A 513 -9.27 5.14 4.91
N ALA A 514 -8.48 5.79 4.06
CA ALA A 514 -7.65 6.93 4.45
C ALA A 514 -8.45 8.20 4.77
N GLU A 515 -9.69 8.31 4.29
CA GLU A 515 -10.57 9.46 4.57
C GLU A 515 -11.34 9.29 5.89
N SER A 516 -11.42 8.07 6.43
CA SER A 516 -12.04 7.79 7.74
C SER A 516 -11.44 8.63 8.88
N GLY A 517 -10.22 9.12 8.72
CA GLY A 517 -9.48 9.86 9.75
C GLY A 517 -8.92 8.98 10.87
N LEU A 518 -9.15 7.66 10.84
CA LEU A 518 -8.52 6.72 11.77
C LEU A 518 -7.02 6.59 11.49
N VAL A 519 -6.62 6.63 10.20
CA VAL A 519 -5.22 6.58 9.75
C VAL A 519 -4.35 7.64 10.42
N SER A 520 -4.86 8.86 10.57
CA SER A 520 -4.12 9.94 11.26
C SER A 520 -3.96 9.73 12.77
N ARG A 521 -4.71 8.81 13.38
CA ARG A 521 -4.76 8.57 14.84
C ARG A 521 -3.97 7.34 15.28
N VAL A 522 -3.59 6.46 14.34
CA VAL A 522 -2.74 5.30 14.62
C VAL A 522 -1.27 5.68 14.47
N THR A 523 -0.42 5.16 15.35
CA THR A 523 1.03 5.14 15.17
C THR A 523 1.43 3.78 14.63
N PRO A 524 1.60 3.63 13.30
CA PRO A 524 2.14 2.39 12.74
C PRO A 524 3.65 2.33 12.96
N VAL A 525 4.20 1.12 13.02
CA VAL A 525 5.64 0.84 12.97
C VAL A 525 5.87 -0.40 12.15
N GLN A 526 6.77 -0.31 11.18
CA GLN A 526 7.14 -1.44 10.34
C GLN A 526 8.43 -2.07 10.86
N LEU A 527 8.36 -3.34 11.27
CA LEU A 527 9.55 -4.12 11.56
C LEU A 527 10.33 -4.41 10.26
N PRO A 528 11.67 -4.45 10.32
CA PRO A 528 12.47 -4.73 9.14
C PRO A 528 12.19 -6.13 8.58
N ASP A 529 12.42 -6.30 7.29
CA ASP A 529 12.37 -7.61 6.68
C ASP A 529 13.57 -8.45 7.14
N MET A 530 13.29 -9.45 7.98
CA MET A 530 14.29 -10.38 8.52
C MET A 530 14.43 -11.64 7.65
N THR A 531 13.90 -11.64 6.43
CA THR A 531 14.03 -12.78 5.50
C THR A 531 15.50 -13.10 5.23
N GLY A 532 15.92 -14.31 5.62
CA GLY A 532 17.32 -14.75 5.49
C GLY A 532 18.28 -14.17 6.54
N ALA A 533 17.83 -13.23 7.38
CA ALA A 533 18.60 -12.74 8.52
C ALA A 533 18.56 -13.75 9.68
N LYS A 534 19.55 -13.69 10.58
CA LYS A 534 19.51 -14.48 11.82
C LYS A 534 18.37 -13.99 12.69
N MET A 535 17.71 -14.92 13.39
CA MET A 535 16.68 -14.55 14.37
C MET A 535 17.30 -13.61 15.42
N PRO A 536 16.69 -12.45 15.66
CA PRO A 536 17.21 -11.47 16.60
C PRO A 536 17.05 -12.00 18.03
N HIS A 537 18.06 -11.75 18.86
CA HIS A 537 18.09 -12.22 20.25
C HIS A 537 17.80 -11.07 21.21
N PHE A 538 16.66 -11.12 21.90
CA PHE A 538 16.35 -10.22 23.00
C PHE A 538 17.15 -10.62 24.23
N LYS A 539 17.69 -9.65 24.97
CA LYS A 539 18.39 -9.96 26.22
C LYS A 539 17.37 -10.48 27.24
N GLU A 540 17.76 -11.50 28.00
CA GLU A 540 16.95 -12.01 29.09
C GLU A 540 16.90 -11.00 30.23
N TRP A 541 15.73 -10.85 30.84
CA TRP A 541 15.56 -10.03 32.03
C TRP A 541 15.99 -10.80 33.27
N SER A 542 16.78 -10.17 34.14
CA SER A 542 16.95 -10.70 35.50
C SER A 542 15.73 -10.38 36.36
N LYS A 543 15.49 -11.20 37.41
CA LYS A 543 14.39 -10.96 38.35
C LYS A 543 14.43 -9.57 38.98
N GLU A 544 15.63 -9.05 39.26
CA GLU A 544 15.79 -7.73 39.86
C GLU A 544 15.40 -6.61 38.89
N GLU A 545 15.75 -6.75 37.61
CA GLU A 545 15.36 -5.82 36.55
C GLU A 545 13.85 -5.86 36.29
N GLU A 546 13.24 -7.05 36.24
CA GLU A 546 11.78 -7.19 36.13
C GLU A 546 11.07 -6.51 37.31
N GLU A 547 11.53 -6.76 38.54
CA GLU A 547 10.95 -6.14 39.74
C GLU A 547 11.14 -4.63 39.76
N LYS A 548 12.24 -4.10 39.21
CA LYS A 548 12.45 -2.66 39.02
C LYS A 548 11.41 -2.08 38.05
N VAL A 549 11.20 -2.71 36.89
CA VAL A 549 10.22 -2.27 35.89
C VAL A 549 8.80 -2.32 36.46
N LYS A 550 8.41 -3.45 37.06
CA LYS A 550 7.08 -3.64 37.67
C LYS A 550 6.79 -2.62 38.77
N ARG A 551 7.79 -2.24 39.58
CA ARG A 551 7.66 -1.17 40.58
C ARG A 551 7.37 0.20 39.94
N GLN A 552 8.03 0.54 38.84
CA GLN A 552 7.72 1.78 38.13
C GLN A 552 6.32 1.75 37.50
N CYS A 553 5.89 0.61 36.95
CA CYS A 553 4.52 0.43 36.45
C CYS A 553 3.48 0.64 37.55
N LEU A 554 3.72 0.15 38.77
CA LEU A 554 2.87 0.42 39.93
C LEU A 554 2.85 1.92 40.28
N CYS A 555 4.00 2.59 40.29
CA CYS A 555 4.06 4.03 40.54
C CYS A 555 3.22 4.82 39.52
N LEU A 556 3.26 4.43 38.23
CA LEU A 556 2.44 5.07 37.19
C LEU A 556 0.93 4.91 37.44
N MET A 557 0.48 3.84 38.08
CA MET A 557 -0.93 3.65 38.41
C MET A 557 -1.41 4.56 39.55
N ASP A 558 -0.48 5.00 40.40
CA ASP A 558 -0.75 5.94 41.49
C ASP A 558 -0.69 7.41 41.01
N GLU A 559 -0.26 7.66 39.77
CA GLU A 559 -0.18 9.00 39.21
C GLU A 559 -1.57 9.54 38.83
N GLU A 560 -1.95 10.67 39.43
CA GLU A 560 -3.24 11.33 39.17
C GLU A 560 -3.12 12.84 38.98
N GLY A 561 -4.16 13.43 38.39
CA GLY A 561 -4.39 14.88 38.38
C GLY A 561 -4.11 15.55 37.04
N GLU A 562 -4.37 16.85 37.03
CA GLU A 562 -4.10 17.72 35.87
C GLU A 562 -2.65 18.21 35.90
N VAL A 563 -1.97 18.14 34.76
CA VAL A 563 -0.57 18.55 34.60
C VAL A 563 -0.44 19.58 33.48
N ASP A 564 0.44 20.55 33.69
CA ASP A 564 0.86 21.50 32.67
C ASP A 564 2.29 21.17 32.23
N LEU A 565 2.51 21.14 30.92
CA LEU A 565 3.77 20.70 30.30
C LEU A 565 4.26 21.76 29.32
N PRO A 566 4.67 22.95 29.81
CA PRO A 566 5.03 24.07 28.96
C PRO A 566 6.24 23.81 28.07
N LEU A 567 7.27 23.10 28.55
CA LEU A 567 8.48 22.85 27.77
C LEU A 567 8.24 21.79 26.68
N ILE A 568 7.52 20.73 27.00
CA ILE A 568 7.13 19.70 26.02
C ILE A 568 6.17 20.29 24.99
N ASN A 569 5.17 21.08 25.41
CA ASN A 569 4.27 21.77 24.45
C ASN A 569 5.07 22.67 23.51
N LYS A 570 6.02 23.45 24.03
CA LYS A 570 6.88 24.31 23.23
C LYS A 570 7.70 23.50 22.22
N ALA A 571 8.34 22.41 22.65
CA ALA A 571 9.15 21.56 21.76
C ALA A 571 8.30 20.90 20.66
N ILE A 572 7.11 20.41 21.00
CA ILE A 572 6.15 19.85 20.03
C ILE A 572 5.62 20.92 19.07
N GLU A 573 5.42 22.16 19.55
CA GLU A 573 5.01 23.28 18.71
C GLU A 573 6.11 23.68 17.72
N GLU A 574 7.36 23.78 18.18
CA GLU A 574 8.53 24.05 17.33
C GLU A 574 8.71 22.95 16.27
N TRP A 575 8.56 21.68 16.67
CA TRP A 575 8.59 20.54 15.75
C TRP A 575 7.46 20.59 14.70
N ASP A 576 6.21 20.82 15.13
CA ASP A 576 5.07 20.88 14.22
C ASP A 576 5.14 22.09 13.28
N GLU A 577 5.70 23.21 13.74
CA GLU A 577 5.99 24.37 12.91
C GLU A 577 7.08 24.06 11.88
N SER A 578 8.14 23.33 12.25
CA SER A 578 9.15 22.86 11.31
C SER A 578 8.53 22.00 10.20
N LYS A 579 7.63 21.07 10.54
CA LYS A 579 6.91 20.25 9.55
C LYS A 579 5.94 21.08 8.70
N ARG A 580 5.37 22.15 9.24
CA ARG A 580 4.59 23.13 8.45
C ARG A 580 5.48 23.87 7.45
N GLN A 581 6.69 24.28 7.84
CA GLN A 581 7.65 24.92 6.94
C GLN A 581 8.09 23.96 5.82
N GLU A 582 8.34 22.70 6.16
CA GLU A 582 8.61 21.63 5.19
C GLU A 582 7.44 21.48 4.21
N TYR A 583 6.19 21.42 4.69
CA TYR A 583 5.01 21.43 3.83
C TYR A 583 4.93 22.67 2.93
N LEU A 584 5.28 23.86 3.42
CA LEU A 584 5.31 25.05 2.56
C LEU A 584 6.36 24.93 1.46
N GLN A 585 7.41 24.14 1.63
CA GLN A 585 8.45 23.94 0.63
C GLN A 585 8.11 22.80 -0.34
N THR A 586 7.61 21.68 0.19
CA THR A 586 7.34 20.45 -0.57
C THR A 586 5.92 20.38 -1.11
N LEU A 587 4.98 21.10 -0.50
CA LEU A 587 3.56 21.12 -0.82
C LEU A 587 2.87 19.75 -0.74
N ARG A 588 3.51 18.77 -0.10
CA ARG A 588 2.99 17.41 0.11
C ARG A 588 1.80 17.43 1.05
N TYR A 589 0.60 17.14 0.55
CA TYR A 589 -0.63 17.33 1.32
C TYR A 589 -0.71 16.41 2.55
N SER A 590 -0.28 15.16 2.40
CA SER A 590 -0.24 14.16 3.47
C SER A 590 0.59 14.63 4.68
N LEU A 591 1.68 15.37 4.46
CA LEU A 591 2.49 15.97 5.53
C LEU A 591 1.68 16.94 6.40
N ASP A 592 0.90 17.86 5.81
CA ASP A 592 0.10 18.84 6.56
C ASP A 592 -1.12 18.21 7.27
N VAL A 593 -1.65 17.13 6.71
CA VAL A 593 -2.76 16.37 7.32
C VAL A 593 -2.26 15.59 8.54
N LEU A 594 -1.12 14.90 8.42
CA LEU A 594 -0.65 13.94 9.43
C LEU A 594 0.12 14.61 10.57
N ARG A 595 0.93 15.66 10.31
CA ARG A 595 1.81 16.30 11.31
C ARG A 595 1.08 16.70 12.60
N ARG A 596 -0.17 17.16 12.50
CA ARG A 596 -0.94 17.66 13.67
C ARG A 596 -1.31 16.56 14.65
N ARG A 597 -1.60 15.35 14.17
CA ARG A 597 -1.92 14.21 15.04
C ARG A 597 -0.67 13.50 15.52
N ALA A 598 0.38 13.46 14.69
CA ALA A 598 1.71 13.06 15.14
C ALA A 598 2.23 13.95 16.28
N ALA A 599 2.02 15.27 16.20
CA ALA A 599 2.34 16.21 17.29
C ALA A 599 1.58 15.88 18.59
N LEU A 600 0.29 15.57 18.50
CA LEU A 600 -0.51 15.18 19.66
C LEU A 600 -0.03 13.85 20.26
N ASN A 601 0.32 12.89 19.40
CA ASN A 601 0.90 11.61 19.81
C ASN A 601 2.24 11.79 20.53
N GLY A 602 3.14 12.63 20.01
CA GLY A 602 4.39 12.98 20.68
C GLY A 602 4.17 13.70 22.01
N PHE A 603 3.21 14.62 22.09
CA PHE A 603 2.81 15.24 23.35
C PHE A 603 2.35 14.22 24.38
N ARG A 604 1.49 13.25 23.98
CA ARG A 604 1.03 12.17 24.86
C ARG A 604 2.17 11.27 25.31
N ALA A 605 3.12 10.96 24.43
CA ALA A 605 4.35 10.24 24.82
C ALA A 605 5.20 11.05 25.80
N GLY A 606 5.22 12.38 25.65
CA GLY A 606 5.82 13.32 26.59
C GLY A 606 5.19 13.29 27.99
N ILE A 607 3.87 13.08 28.10
CA ILE A 607 3.21 12.87 29.41
C ILE A 607 3.84 11.67 30.11
N ILE A 608 3.97 10.54 29.41
CA ILE A 608 4.55 9.31 29.98
C ILE A 608 6.00 9.54 30.39
N ALA A 609 6.80 10.13 29.50
CA ALA A 609 8.20 10.44 29.79
C ALA A 609 8.36 11.38 31.00
N TYR A 610 7.51 12.41 31.11
CA TYR A 610 7.48 13.31 32.27
C TYR A 610 7.21 12.57 33.58
N LEU A 611 6.28 11.61 33.59
CA LEU A 611 5.97 10.80 34.77
C LEU A 611 7.14 9.86 35.12
N LEU A 612 7.74 9.22 34.12
CA LEU A 612 8.91 8.34 34.29
C LEU A 612 10.15 9.10 34.83
N GLU A 613 10.23 10.41 34.59
CA GLU A 613 11.29 11.29 35.11
C GLU A 613 10.91 11.94 36.45
N GLY A 614 9.87 11.44 37.12
CA GLY A 614 9.43 11.91 38.43
C GLY A 614 8.80 13.30 38.37
N ARG A 615 7.89 13.50 37.40
CA ARG A 615 7.17 14.76 37.17
C ARG A 615 8.08 15.93 36.82
N LYS A 616 9.04 15.70 35.93
CA LYS A 616 9.98 16.72 35.44
C LYS A 616 10.09 16.70 33.93
N GLU A 617 10.00 17.88 33.32
CA GLU A 617 10.27 18.07 31.88
C GLU A 617 11.79 18.08 31.64
N THR A 618 12.44 16.93 31.82
CA THR A 618 13.88 16.77 31.56
C THR A 618 14.18 16.80 30.07
N GLU A 619 15.45 17.04 29.71
CA GLU A 619 15.87 17.02 28.31
C GLU A 619 15.56 15.67 27.63
N ARG A 620 15.74 14.56 28.35
CA ARG A 620 15.38 13.21 27.88
C ARG A 620 13.88 13.10 27.59
N ALA A 621 13.02 13.63 28.48
CA ALA A 621 11.57 13.60 28.27
C ALA A 621 11.13 14.44 27.06
N ILE A 622 11.72 15.63 26.90
CA ILE A 622 11.44 16.53 25.78
C ILE A 622 11.90 15.88 24.46
N LYS A 623 13.11 15.34 24.41
CA LYS A 623 13.64 14.64 23.23
C LYS A 623 12.78 13.42 22.88
N PHE A 624 12.39 12.62 23.86
CA PHE A 624 11.53 11.45 23.61
C PHE A 624 10.16 11.84 23.05
N ALA A 625 9.55 12.94 23.54
CA ALA A 625 8.28 13.44 23.01
C ALA A 625 8.39 13.84 21.53
N VAL A 626 9.45 14.57 21.17
CA VAL A 626 9.72 14.99 19.78
C VAL A 626 10.08 13.79 18.90
N TRP A 627 10.91 12.88 19.41
CA TRP A 627 11.26 11.63 18.72
C TRP A 627 9.99 10.82 18.39
N TYR A 628 9.10 10.63 19.35
CA TYR A 628 7.85 9.89 19.11
C TYR A 628 6.97 10.59 18.06
N ALA A 629 6.88 11.93 18.07
CA ALA A 629 6.18 12.68 17.04
C ALA A 629 6.78 12.45 15.64
N GLU A 630 8.10 12.51 15.53
CA GLU A 630 8.84 12.27 14.28
C GLU A 630 8.61 10.85 13.76
N ARG A 631 8.75 9.84 14.60
CA ARG A 631 8.56 8.42 14.21
C ARG A 631 7.13 8.12 13.81
N CYS A 632 6.16 8.66 14.56
CA CYS A 632 4.75 8.56 14.22
C CYS A 632 4.46 9.16 12.83
N LEU A 633 4.93 10.38 12.57
CA LEU A 633 4.76 11.03 11.27
C LEU A 633 5.46 10.26 10.15
N HIS A 634 6.69 9.80 10.39
CA HIS A 634 7.49 9.06 9.43
C HIS A 634 6.75 7.81 8.93
N TYR A 635 6.30 6.92 9.82
CA TYR A 635 5.61 5.72 9.38
C TYR A 635 4.23 6.01 8.80
N GLN A 636 3.51 7.03 9.30
CA GLN A 636 2.24 7.44 8.69
C GLN A 636 2.45 7.89 7.24
N LEU A 637 3.51 8.65 6.95
CA LEU A 637 3.87 9.07 5.60
C LEU A 637 4.36 7.91 4.74
N LEU A 638 5.17 7.00 5.30
CA LEU A 638 5.69 5.83 4.61
C LEU A 638 4.57 4.89 4.16
N ILE A 639 3.59 4.64 5.03
CA ILE A 639 2.56 3.63 4.80
C ILE A 639 1.34 4.23 4.10
N TYR A 640 0.96 5.47 4.44
CA TYR A 640 -0.30 6.06 3.99
C TYR A 640 -0.15 7.36 3.18
N GLY A 641 1.04 7.96 3.13
CA GLY A 641 1.24 9.28 2.54
C GLY A 641 0.83 9.35 1.08
N ASP A 642 1.35 8.45 0.23
CA ASP A 642 1.06 8.43 -1.20
C ASP A 642 -0.42 8.21 -1.50
N LYS A 643 -1.10 7.42 -0.66
CA LYS A 643 -2.53 7.17 -0.78
C LYS A 643 -3.35 8.41 -0.42
N ILE A 644 -2.97 9.13 0.64
CA ILE A 644 -3.61 10.39 1.04
C ILE A 644 -3.42 11.45 -0.05
N ASP A 645 -2.21 11.54 -0.61
CA ASP A 645 -1.89 12.50 -1.68
C ASP A 645 -2.66 12.17 -2.97
N ALA A 646 -2.75 10.89 -3.35
CA ALA A 646 -3.52 10.46 -4.51
C ALA A 646 -5.02 10.76 -4.39
N LEU A 647 -5.61 10.48 -3.22
CA LEU A 647 -7.02 10.83 -2.95
C LEU A 647 -7.25 12.34 -3.03
N HIS A 648 -6.33 13.15 -2.49
CA HIS A 648 -6.42 14.60 -2.59
C HIS A 648 -6.33 15.12 -4.03
N ASN A 649 -5.45 14.52 -4.83
CA ASN A 649 -5.25 14.90 -6.23
C ASN A 649 -6.32 14.32 -7.17
N GLY A 650 -7.22 13.46 -6.69
CA GLY A 650 -8.24 12.79 -7.51
C GLY A 650 -7.67 11.73 -8.45
N THR A 651 -6.51 11.16 -8.15
CA THR A 651 -5.85 10.13 -8.98
C THR A 651 -6.27 8.73 -8.52
N LEU A 652 -6.57 7.85 -9.48
CA LEU A 652 -7.07 6.49 -9.21
C LEU A 652 -6.03 5.54 -8.57
N SER A 653 -4.73 5.82 -8.72
CA SER A 653 -3.65 5.05 -8.12
C SER A 653 -2.72 5.92 -7.27
N PRO A 654 -2.23 5.42 -6.12
CA PRO A 654 -1.08 6.00 -5.44
C PRO A 654 0.11 5.96 -6.40
N GLN A 655 0.55 7.13 -6.86
CA GLN A 655 1.82 7.25 -7.55
C GLN A 655 2.87 7.60 -6.51
N THR A 656 3.98 6.88 -6.50
CA THR A 656 5.14 7.28 -5.71
C THR A 656 5.56 8.65 -6.21
N SER A 657 5.41 9.69 -5.39
CA SER A 657 5.91 11.01 -5.76
C SER A 657 7.42 10.87 -6.05
N LYS A 658 7.94 11.55 -7.07
CA LYS A 658 9.36 11.50 -7.45
C LYS A 658 10.28 12.25 -6.46
N GLY A 659 10.01 12.10 -5.16
CA GLY A 659 10.70 12.77 -4.06
C GLY A 659 9.92 13.95 -3.50
N ASN A 660 10.25 14.33 -2.25
CA ASN A 660 9.76 15.53 -1.58
C ASN A 660 10.34 16.80 -2.28
N VAL A 661 9.96 17.06 -3.54
CA VAL A 661 10.50 18.18 -4.32
C VAL A 661 10.24 19.48 -3.58
N ARG A 662 11.31 20.17 -3.19
CA ARG A 662 11.23 21.47 -2.52
C ARG A 662 10.98 22.54 -3.57
N TYR A 663 9.72 22.64 -4.02
CA TYR A 663 9.28 23.50 -5.12
C TYR A 663 9.80 24.94 -5.01
N LEU A 664 9.78 25.52 -3.81
CA LEU A 664 10.27 26.88 -3.61
C LEU A 664 11.77 27.02 -3.87
N ASP A 665 12.56 25.98 -3.59
CA ASP A 665 14.02 25.99 -3.78
C ASP A 665 14.36 25.84 -5.27
N VAL A 666 13.63 24.96 -5.97
CA VAL A 666 13.80 24.68 -7.40
C VAL A 666 13.34 25.83 -8.30
N LEU A 667 12.28 26.56 -7.93
CA LEU A 667 11.78 27.67 -8.73
C LEU A 667 12.84 28.78 -8.88
N PRO A 668 12.87 29.51 -10.01
CA PRO A 668 13.74 30.67 -10.16
C PRO A 668 13.41 31.79 -9.16
N LYS A 669 14.34 32.71 -8.94
CA LYS A 669 14.16 33.84 -8.00
C LYS A 669 12.88 34.64 -8.29
N GLU A 670 12.58 34.83 -9.57
CA GLU A 670 11.30 35.34 -10.06
C GLU A 670 10.64 34.23 -10.88
N PHE A 671 9.37 33.93 -10.60
CA PHE A 671 8.64 32.86 -11.27
C PHE A 671 7.18 33.25 -11.52
N THR A 672 6.59 32.63 -12.54
CA THR A 672 5.19 32.78 -12.91
C THR A 672 4.34 31.66 -12.34
N LYS A 673 3.02 31.83 -12.41
CA LYS A 673 2.09 30.77 -12.02
C LYS A 673 2.30 29.50 -12.86
N GLU A 674 2.60 29.67 -14.15
CA GLU A 674 2.81 28.56 -15.09
C GLU A 674 4.08 27.77 -14.77
N ASP A 675 5.14 28.42 -14.30
CA ASP A 675 6.38 27.73 -13.89
C ASP A 675 6.11 26.72 -12.76
N LEU A 676 5.35 27.14 -11.74
CA LEU A 676 4.97 26.25 -10.64
C LEU A 676 4.00 25.15 -11.10
N VAL A 677 3.06 25.45 -11.99
CA VAL A 677 2.14 24.45 -12.55
C VAL A 677 2.92 23.39 -13.33
N ASN A 678 3.83 23.80 -14.21
CA ASN A 678 4.63 22.90 -15.04
C ASN A 678 5.56 22.05 -14.18
N LEU A 679 6.19 22.64 -13.15
CA LEU A 679 7.05 21.90 -12.23
C LEU A 679 6.27 20.87 -11.41
N ARG A 680 5.04 21.19 -10.98
CA ARG A 680 4.17 20.22 -10.29
C ARG A 680 3.71 19.09 -11.21
N LEU A 681 3.29 19.42 -12.43
CA LEU A 681 2.88 18.43 -13.43
C LEU A 681 4.03 17.49 -13.82
N ALA A 682 5.26 18.02 -13.94
CA ALA A 682 6.46 17.21 -14.19
C ALA A 682 6.75 16.18 -13.07
N ASN A 683 6.23 16.42 -11.87
CA ASN A 683 6.32 15.54 -10.71
C ASN A 683 5.02 14.76 -10.44
N ASN A 684 4.12 14.68 -11.44
CA ASN A 684 2.82 14.02 -11.34
C ASN A 684 1.87 14.60 -10.27
N GLU A 685 2.02 15.87 -9.91
CA GLU A 685 1.17 16.56 -8.95
C GLU A 685 0.12 17.47 -9.60
N SER A 686 -0.92 17.82 -8.84
CA SER A 686 -2.01 18.70 -9.30
C SER A 686 -1.52 20.07 -9.78
N ALA A 687 -2.08 20.53 -10.92
CA ALA A 687 -1.91 21.87 -11.49
C ALA A 687 -2.59 23.00 -10.67
N VAL A 688 -3.33 22.67 -9.61
CA VAL A 688 -4.05 23.66 -8.80
C VAL A 688 -3.09 24.34 -7.81
N VAL A 689 -2.64 25.55 -8.16
CA VAL A 689 -1.61 26.28 -7.38
C VAL A 689 -2.11 27.55 -6.67
N LYS A 690 -3.40 27.92 -6.85
CA LYS A 690 -3.92 29.21 -6.35
C LYS A 690 -3.79 29.34 -4.83
N THR A 691 -4.19 28.30 -4.10
CA THR A 691 -4.12 28.27 -2.63
C THR A 691 -2.68 28.23 -2.13
N ILE A 692 -1.79 27.55 -2.87
CA ILE A 692 -0.35 27.46 -2.58
C ILE A 692 0.28 28.85 -2.64
N ILE A 693 0.12 29.54 -3.77
CA ILE A 693 0.67 30.90 -3.97
C ILE A 693 0.11 31.86 -2.92
N TYR A 694 -1.19 31.79 -2.64
CA TYR A 694 -1.81 32.60 -1.59
C TYR A 694 -1.15 32.37 -0.22
N ARG A 695 -0.88 31.11 0.14
CA ARG A 695 -0.19 30.77 1.39
C ARG A 695 1.24 31.30 1.39
N TRP A 696 2.02 31.11 0.33
CA TRP A 696 3.39 31.64 0.23
C TRP A 696 3.46 33.15 0.38
N VAL A 697 2.52 33.89 -0.23
CA VAL A 697 2.43 35.35 -0.05
C VAL A 697 2.09 35.71 1.39
N LYS A 698 1.07 35.06 1.97
CA LYS A 698 0.65 35.31 3.36
C LYS A 698 1.77 35.06 4.36
N GLU A 699 2.56 34.01 4.15
CA GLU A 699 3.67 33.61 5.01
C GLU A 699 4.98 34.34 4.68
N GLY A 700 4.95 35.31 3.76
CA GLY A 700 6.12 36.11 3.39
C GLY A 700 7.25 35.33 2.71
N LYS A 701 6.97 34.15 2.14
CA LYS A 701 7.94 33.36 1.37
C LYS A 701 8.18 33.91 -0.03
N ILE A 702 7.17 34.60 -0.58
CA ILE A 702 7.23 35.27 -1.87
C ILE A 702 6.50 36.61 -1.80
N VAL A 703 6.90 37.57 -2.64
CA VAL A 703 6.17 38.84 -2.86
C VAL A 703 5.59 38.85 -4.26
N LYS A 704 4.36 39.35 -4.40
CA LYS A 704 3.74 39.58 -5.71
C LYS A 704 4.33 40.83 -6.35
N ILE A 705 4.96 40.68 -7.51
CA ILE A 705 5.47 41.79 -8.32
C ILE A 705 4.39 42.29 -9.29
N ASN A 706 3.71 41.36 -9.99
CA ASN A 706 2.71 41.69 -11.01
C ASN A 706 1.57 40.65 -11.05
N THR A 707 0.61 40.81 -11.96
CA THR A 707 -0.64 40.03 -12.05
C THR A 707 -0.42 38.51 -12.07
N ASN A 708 0.72 38.03 -12.60
CA ASN A 708 1.12 36.61 -12.59
C ASN A 708 2.63 36.40 -12.35
N LEU A 709 3.28 37.31 -11.63
CA LEU A 709 4.73 37.25 -11.36
C LEU A 709 5.01 37.42 -9.86
N TRP A 710 5.79 36.51 -9.29
CA TRP A 710 6.20 36.51 -7.89
C TRP A 710 7.72 36.40 -7.77
N GLN A 711 8.26 36.95 -6.69
CA GLN A 711 9.67 36.83 -6.34
C GLN A 711 9.84 36.18 -4.98
N LYS A 712 10.80 35.27 -4.85
CA LYS A 712 11.20 34.66 -3.59
C LYS A 712 11.85 35.71 -2.66
N CYS A 713 11.46 35.69 -1.39
CA CYS A 713 11.97 36.59 -0.35
C CYS A 713 13.35 36.18 0.16
#